data_AF-A0AAV9EZ20-F1
#
_entry.id   AF-A0AAV9EZ20-F1
#
_cell.length_a   1.000
_cell.length_b   1.000
_cell.length_c   1.000
_cell.angle_alpha   90.00
_cell.angle_beta   90.00
_cell.angle_gamma   90.00
#
_symmetry.space_group_name_H-M   'P 1'
#
loop_
_entity.id
_entity.type
_entity.pdbx_description
1 polymer ?
#
loop_
_entity_poly.entity_id
_entity_poly.type
_entity_poly.pdbx_seq_one_letter_code
_entity_poly.pdbx_strand_id
1 'polypeptide(L)'
;MQRSGGAEETRGYYSDHQSDYDTESVGSDRIAFSGPLSGQLSGPLNKRTSKKSARFNIPGSSVAGGGAAVAMAGGEDEAYVEITLDVRDDSVAVHSVRPAGGGESEDPEVTLLAKTLEKRSSFGSSVIRSASSRIKQVSQELRRLASITLRQPPAGPIDRSKSAAAHALVGLKFISKTDGAAGWSAVEKRFDDLATDEGLLLRSLFGQCIGMKESKEFAVELFDALARKRNIKGESINKSELKEFWDQISDQSFDSRLQTFFDMVDKNADGRINKEEVEEIISLSASANKLSKIQEQAGEYAALIMEELDPNNHGFIEVYNLETLLLQAPIQAARPGPNSSKNLSQMLSQKLKPTKESNPVKRWYQKSRYFLEDNWKRVWVMALWFGILAGLFTFKFIQYRNRAVFHVMGYCVCVAKGAAETLKFNMALILLPVCRNTITWLRNKTKLGHVVPFDDNLNFHKVIAVAISIGVGLHAISHLTCDFPRLLHATDQEYIPMEPFFGHKRPDDYWWFVKGVEGVTGIIMVVLMAIAFTLATPWFRRGRLNLPKPLKNLTGFNAFWYSHHLFVIVYVLLIVHGIKLYLSHKWYKKTTWMYLAVPVLLYACERLVRAFRSSIRAVKILKVAVYPGNVLALHVSKPQGFKYRSGQYMFVNCAAVSPFEWHPFSITSAPGDDYLSVHIRTLGDWTRQLKTVFSQVCQPPPAGKSGLLRADYNQGGDSPNPSFPRVLIDGPYGAPAQDYKKYEVVLLVGLGIGATPFISIVKDIVNNMKMEEEMEQEELERGNDNSIGSSKKAFKTRRAYFYWVTREQGSFEWFKGVMDEVAETDRKGAIELHNYCTSVYEEGDARSALIAMLQSLNHAKNGVDVVSGTRVKSHFAKPNWRNVYKRIALNHRDSRIGVFYCGAPAPTKELRHLAQDFSRKTSTKFDFHKENF
;
A
#
# COMPACT_ATOMS: atom_id res chain seq x y z
N MET A 1 -12.64 61.20 1.42
CA MET A 1 -11.84 62.18 0.65
C MET A 1 -11.27 61.45 -0.57
N GLN A 2 -11.87 61.67 -1.74
CA GLN A 2 -11.38 61.56 -3.15
C GLN A 2 -10.22 60.57 -3.45
N ARG A 3 -10.25 59.63 -4.42
CA ARG A 3 -10.75 59.53 -5.82
C ARG A 3 -10.82 58.01 -6.14
N SER A 4 -11.84 57.40 -6.77
CA SER A 4 -12.52 57.57 -8.08
C SER A 4 -11.72 57.10 -9.31
N GLY A 5 -12.35 56.20 -10.08
CA GLY A 5 -12.03 55.75 -11.46
C GLY A 5 -12.13 54.23 -11.53
N GLY A 6 -13.24 53.58 -11.94
CA GLY A 6 -14.09 53.81 -13.12
C GLY A 6 -13.50 53.01 -14.30
N ALA A 7 -14.22 52.24 -15.11
CA ALA A 7 -15.63 51.96 -15.32
C ALA A 7 -15.73 50.65 -16.17
N GLU A 8 -16.81 49.87 -16.02
CA GLU A 8 -17.87 49.64 -17.05
C GLU A 8 -17.50 48.61 -18.15
N GLU A 9 -18.18 47.44 -18.17
CA GLU A 9 -19.37 47.11 -18.99
C GLU A 9 -18.95 46.67 -20.42
N THR A 10 -19.57 45.72 -21.13
CA THR A 10 -20.97 45.29 -21.21
C THR A 10 -21.07 43.97 -22.02
N ARG A 11 -22.14 43.20 -21.75
CA ARG A 11 -23.04 42.45 -22.66
C ARG A 11 -22.52 41.46 -23.74
N GLY A 12 -23.19 40.30 -23.74
CA GLY A 12 -23.47 39.49 -24.94
C GLY A 12 -24.48 38.38 -24.65
N TYR A 13 -25.76 38.63 -24.96
CA TYR A 13 -26.91 37.71 -24.94
C TYR A 13 -27.10 37.06 -26.34
N TYR A 14 -28.04 36.10 -26.43
CA TYR A 14 -28.58 35.35 -27.61
C TYR A 14 -27.88 34.00 -27.91
N SER A 15 -28.57 32.90 -28.25
CA SER A 15 -30.01 32.56 -28.33
C SER A 15 -30.17 31.05 -28.57
N ASP A 16 -31.38 30.57 -28.32
CA ASP A 16 -31.95 29.27 -28.68
C ASP A 16 -31.66 28.78 -30.12
N HIS A 17 -31.60 27.45 -30.27
CA HIS A 17 -32.23 26.78 -31.41
C HIS A 17 -32.81 25.43 -30.98
N GLN A 18 -34.12 25.33 -31.18
CA GLN A 18 -34.98 24.17 -31.07
C GLN A 18 -35.45 23.83 -32.50
N SER A 19 -35.42 22.55 -32.89
CA SER A 19 -36.10 22.01 -34.08
C SER A 19 -36.24 20.49 -34.00
N ASP A 20 -37.33 20.04 -33.40
CA ASP A 20 -38.42 19.22 -33.97
C ASP A 20 -38.21 18.26 -35.19
N TYR A 21 -38.82 17.07 -34.98
CA TYR A 21 -39.43 16.04 -35.87
C TYR A 21 -38.62 15.34 -36.99
N ASP A 22 -38.56 14.00 -36.89
CA ASP A 22 -39.29 13.13 -37.84
C ASP A 22 -39.48 11.68 -37.34
N THR A 23 -40.71 11.21 -37.54
CA THR A 23 -41.27 9.87 -37.32
C THR A 23 -41.01 8.96 -38.52
N GLU A 24 -40.73 7.67 -38.29
CA GLU A 24 -41.24 6.61 -39.18
C GLU A 24 -41.27 5.23 -38.49
N SER A 25 -42.28 4.45 -38.90
CA SER A 25 -42.87 3.28 -38.27
C SER A 25 -42.56 1.97 -39.02
N VAL A 26 -43.07 0.85 -38.46
CA VAL A 26 -43.26 -0.50 -39.06
C VAL A 26 -42.03 -1.43 -38.91
N GLY A 27 -42.13 -2.69 -38.47
CA GLY A 27 -43.29 -3.55 -38.25
C GLY A 27 -42.95 -4.81 -37.45
N SER A 28 -44.02 -5.51 -37.11
CA SER A 28 -44.10 -6.79 -36.41
C SER A 28 -43.31 -7.92 -37.06
N ASP A 29 -42.87 -8.89 -36.26
CA ASP A 29 -43.33 -10.28 -36.46
C ASP A 29 -43.25 -11.10 -35.15
N ARG A 30 -44.44 -11.40 -34.63
CA ARG A 30 -44.70 -12.54 -33.73
C ARG A 30 -45.07 -13.72 -34.63
N ILE A 31 -44.45 -14.88 -34.43
CA ILE A 31 -45.12 -16.16 -34.66
C ILE A 31 -44.87 -17.06 -33.45
N ALA A 32 -45.97 -17.43 -32.82
CA ALA A 32 -46.12 -18.46 -31.80
C ALA A 32 -46.50 -19.79 -32.45
N PHE A 33 -46.27 -20.92 -31.78
CA PHE A 33 -47.04 -22.18 -31.83
C PHE A 33 -46.33 -23.14 -30.83
N SER A 34 -46.92 -23.96 -29.97
CA SER A 34 -48.28 -24.21 -29.45
C SER A 34 -48.12 -25.38 -28.47
N GLY A 35 -48.93 -25.44 -27.41
CA GLY A 35 -49.12 -26.68 -26.61
C GLY A 35 -49.79 -27.80 -27.41
N PRO A 36 -50.04 -29.00 -26.82
CA PRO A 36 -51.11 -29.08 -25.81
C PRO A 36 -50.88 -30.05 -24.63
N LEU A 37 -51.82 -29.95 -23.69
CA LEU A 37 -52.06 -30.64 -22.42
C LEU A 37 -52.30 -32.16 -22.50
N SER A 38 -51.95 -32.90 -21.43
CA SER A 38 -52.86 -33.73 -20.59
C SER A 38 -52.14 -34.82 -19.77
N GLY A 39 -52.65 -35.14 -18.57
CA GLY A 39 -52.54 -36.48 -17.95
C GLY A 39 -51.78 -36.62 -16.61
N GLN A 40 -52.49 -37.07 -15.57
CA GLN A 40 -52.07 -37.26 -14.16
C GLN A 40 -51.31 -38.58 -13.86
N LEU A 41 -50.52 -38.55 -12.77
CA LEU A 41 -50.23 -39.59 -11.74
C LEU A 41 -49.62 -40.96 -12.14
N SER A 42 -48.36 -41.22 -11.74
CA SER A 42 -47.90 -42.38 -10.93
C SER A 42 -46.35 -42.54 -10.93
N GLY A 43 -45.80 -43.17 -9.89
CA GLY A 43 -44.37 -43.24 -9.52
C GLY A 43 -43.46 -44.18 -10.34
N PRO A 44 -42.30 -44.64 -9.79
CA PRO A 44 -40.98 -44.34 -10.38
C PRO A 44 -40.24 -45.50 -11.08
N LEU A 45 -39.17 -45.13 -11.81
CA LEU A 45 -37.99 -45.91 -12.28
C LEU A 45 -38.05 -46.65 -13.64
N ASN A 46 -37.47 -46.03 -14.67
CA ASN A 46 -36.21 -46.45 -15.34
C ASN A 46 -36.06 -45.71 -16.70
N LYS A 47 -35.11 -44.78 -16.82
CA LYS A 47 -34.72 -44.22 -18.14
C LYS A 47 -33.30 -44.64 -18.50
N ARG A 48 -33.19 -45.36 -19.64
CA ARG A 48 -31.96 -45.75 -20.33
C ARG A 48 -31.19 -44.52 -20.83
N THR A 49 -29.86 -44.59 -20.79
CA THR A 49 -28.93 -43.60 -21.36
C THR A 49 -28.97 -43.62 -22.90
N SER A 50 -29.02 -42.46 -23.55
CA SER A 50 -28.94 -42.34 -25.02
C SER A 50 -27.56 -41.83 -25.45
N LYS A 51 -26.81 -42.63 -26.21
CA LYS A 51 -25.54 -42.20 -26.84
C LYS A 51 -25.82 -41.52 -28.18
N LYS A 52 -25.17 -40.40 -28.45
CA LYS A 52 -25.22 -39.69 -29.75
C LYS A 52 -23.80 -39.42 -30.26
N SER A 53 -23.55 -39.62 -31.55
CA SER A 53 -22.28 -39.32 -32.22
C SER A 53 -22.45 -38.18 -33.24
N ALA A 54 -21.37 -37.40 -33.42
CA ALA A 54 -21.29 -36.33 -34.43
C ALA A 54 -19.92 -36.38 -35.12
N ARG A 55 -19.90 -36.07 -36.43
CA ARG A 55 -18.68 -36.03 -37.27
C ARG A 55 -18.36 -34.59 -37.64
N PHE A 56 -17.08 -34.23 -37.57
CA PHE A 56 -16.59 -32.89 -37.92
C PHE A 56 -15.44 -33.00 -38.92
N ASN A 57 -15.50 -32.20 -40.00
CA ASN A 57 -14.45 -32.07 -41.00
C ASN A 57 -13.48 -30.94 -40.60
N ILE A 58 -12.19 -31.10 -40.89
CA ILE A 58 -11.15 -30.10 -40.59
C ILE A 58 -10.97 -29.20 -41.84
N PRO A 59 -11.03 -27.86 -41.74
CA PRO A 59 -10.84 -26.99 -42.90
C PRO A 59 -9.37 -26.96 -43.34
N GLY A 60 -9.10 -27.28 -44.61
CA GLY A 60 -7.77 -27.16 -45.22
C GLY A 60 -7.38 -25.71 -45.53
N SER A 61 -6.11 -25.36 -45.28
CA SER A 61 -5.51 -24.08 -45.66
C SER A 61 -5.36 -23.96 -47.18
N SER A 62 -5.99 -22.94 -47.80
CA SER A 62 -5.76 -22.61 -49.21
C SER A 62 -5.25 -21.18 -49.39
N VAL A 63 -4.08 -21.11 -50.05
CA VAL A 63 -3.42 -19.91 -50.58
C VAL A 63 -4.04 -19.61 -51.93
N ALA A 64 -4.47 -18.37 -52.18
CA ALA A 64 -5.00 -17.95 -53.47
C ALA A 64 -3.87 -17.44 -54.39
N GLY A 65 -3.73 -18.07 -55.55
CA GLY A 65 -2.85 -17.62 -56.65
C GLY A 65 -3.17 -18.35 -57.97
N GLY A 66 -4.09 -17.75 -58.74
CA GLY A 66 -4.24 -17.78 -60.22
C GLY A 66 -4.09 -19.07 -61.03
N GLY A 67 -5.11 -19.40 -61.83
CA GLY A 67 -4.98 -20.25 -63.03
C GLY A 67 -6.26 -21.00 -63.42
N ALA A 68 -6.59 -20.99 -64.71
CA ALA A 68 -7.87 -21.38 -65.28
C ALA A 68 -8.07 -22.91 -65.55
N ALA A 69 -9.35 -23.28 -65.65
CA ALA A 69 -9.96 -24.26 -66.57
C ALA A 69 -9.86 -25.81 -66.33
N VAL A 70 -11.07 -26.39 -66.13
CA VAL A 70 -11.64 -27.66 -66.66
C VAL A 70 -11.27 -29.03 -66.02
N ALA A 71 -12.25 -29.54 -65.27
CA ALA A 71 -12.78 -30.92 -65.04
C ALA A 71 -11.95 -32.20 -65.32
N MET A 72 -11.82 -33.08 -64.31
CA MET A 72 -12.49 -34.41 -64.23
C MET A 72 -12.03 -35.24 -63.00
N ALA A 73 -13.03 -35.76 -62.26
CA ALA A 73 -13.13 -36.90 -61.33
C ALA A 73 -11.87 -37.61 -60.74
N GLY A 74 -11.85 -37.71 -59.39
CA GLY A 74 -11.09 -38.69 -58.60
C GLY A 74 -11.16 -38.34 -57.10
N GLY A 75 -11.70 -39.24 -56.26
CA GLY A 75 -12.08 -38.94 -54.88
C GLY A 75 -10.93 -38.63 -53.92
N GLU A 76 -11.11 -37.58 -53.11
CA GLU A 76 -10.27 -37.28 -51.94
C GLU A 76 -11.05 -37.66 -50.67
N ASP A 77 -10.50 -38.61 -49.89
CA ASP A 77 -10.95 -38.94 -48.54
C ASP A 77 -10.73 -37.71 -47.62
N GLU A 78 -11.78 -36.94 -47.36
CA GLU A 78 -11.73 -35.89 -46.33
C GLU A 78 -11.55 -36.52 -44.95
N ALA A 79 -10.41 -36.22 -44.30
CA ALA A 79 -10.13 -36.65 -42.93
C ALA A 79 -11.14 -36.04 -41.95
N TYR A 80 -12.00 -36.88 -41.37
CA TYR A 80 -12.93 -36.50 -40.32
C TYR A 80 -12.58 -37.16 -38.98
N VAL A 81 -12.92 -36.47 -37.89
CA VAL A 81 -12.79 -36.99 -36.52
C VAL A 81 -14.18 -37.29 -35.97
N GLU A 82 -14.39 -38.51 -35.48
CA GLU A 82 -15.64 -38.93 -34.86
C GLU A 82 -15.54 -38.81 -33.34
N ILE A 83 -16.41 -38.00 -32.74
CA ILE A 83 -16.49 -37.78 -31.30
C ILE A 83 -17.81 -38.35 -30.79
N THR A 84 -17.72 -39.28 -29.83
CA THR A 84 -18.91 -39.87 -29.18
C THR A 84 -19.12 -39.24 -27.81
N LEU A 85 -20.31 -38.69 -27.55
CA LEU A 85 -20.66 -38.04 -26.30
C LEU A 85 -21.74 -38.85 -25.57
N ASP A 86 -21.59 -38.97 -24.24
CA ASP A 86 -22.64 -39.49 -23.37
C ASP A 86 -23.34 -38.30 -22.70
N VAL A 87 -24.61 -38.10 -23.07
CA VAL A 87 -25.43 -36.97 -22.61
C VAL A 87 -26.41 -37.50 -21.57
N ARG A 88 -26.35 -36.96 -20.36
CA ARG A 88 -27.36 -37.13 -19.31
C ARG A 88 -28.03 -35.79 -19.04
N ASP A 89 -29.23 -35.82 -18.45
CA ASP A 89 -30.11 -34.65 -18.31
C ASP A 89 -29.42 -33.40 -17.72
N ASP A 90 -28.36 -33.56 -16.91
CA ASP A 90 -27.60 -32.45 -16.30
C ASP A 90 -26.08 -32.44 -16.61
N SER A 91 -25.56 -33.30 -17.50
CA SER A 91 -24.13 -33.29 -17.87
C SER A 91 -23.81 -33.96 -19.22
N VAL A 92 -22.78 -33.44 -19.89
CA VAL A 92 -22.22 -34.02 -21.14
C VAL A 92 -20.77 -34.43 -20.90
N ALA A 93 -20.45 -35.70 -21.18
CA ALA A 93 -19.08 -36.23 -21.07
C ALA A 93 -18.62 -36.82 -22.41
N VAL A 94 -17.39 -36.50 -22.81
CA VAL A 94 -16.76 -37.07 -24.02
C VAL A 94 -16.35 -38.52 -23.71
N HIS A 95 -16.88 -39.47 -24.46
CA HIS A 95 -16.65 -40.90 -24.24
C HIS A 95 -15.45 -41.43 -25.04
N SER A 96 -15.28 -40.99 -26.30
CA SER A 96 -14.14 -41.36 -27.14
C SER A 96 -14.00 -40.42 -28.34
N VAL A 97 -12.76 -40.27 -28.84
CA VAL A 97 -12.41 -39.55 -30.07
C VAL A 97 -11.62 -40.51 -30.96
N ARG A 98 -12.08 -40.76 -32.21
CA ARG A 98 -11.38 -41.63 -33.17
C ARG A 98 -11.17 -40.93 -34.52
N PRO A 99 -9.99 -41.03 -35.15
CA PRO A 99 -9.78 -40.67 -36.56
C PRO A 99 -10.22 -41.82 -37.47
N ALA A 100 -10.76 -41.51 -38.65
CA ALA A 100 -11.17 -42.52 -39.63
C ALA A 100 -10.08 -42.76 -40.69
N GLY A 101 -9.49 -43.95 -40.65
CA GLY A 101 -8.51 -44.45 -41.61
C GLY A 101 -7.86 -45.69 -41.01
N GLY A 102 -8.46 -46.86 -41.23
CA GLY A 102 -8.02 -48.14 -40.67
C GLY A 102 -6.76 -48.69 -41.33
N GLY A 103 -5.67 -47.93 -41.34
CA GLY A 103 -4.35 -48.35 -41.78
C GLY A 103 -3.33 -48.10 -40.67
N GLU A 104 -2.53 -49.11 -40.36
CA GLU A 104 -1.44 -49.06 -39.37
C GLU A 104 -0.36 -48.06 -39.80
N SER A 105 -0.48 -46.79 -39.42
CA SER A 105 0.68 -45.90 -39.26
C SER A 105 0.43 -44.93 -38.10
N GLU A 106 1.11 -45.18 -36.98
CA GLU A 106 0.98 -44.42 -35.74
C GLU A 106 1.68 -43.05 -35.87
N ASP A 107 0.90 -41.97 -35.84
CA ASP A 107 1.43 -40.61 -35.62
C ASP A 107 1.56 -40.34 -34.11
N PRO A 108 2.79 -40.16 -33.57
CA PRO A 108 3.03 -40.03 -32.14
C PRO A 108 2.41 -38.76 -31.53
N GLU A 109 2.22 -37.68 -32.28
CA GLU A 109 1.62 -36.45 -31.75
C GLU A 109 0.12 -36.56 -31.53
N VAL A 110 -0.60 -37.25 -32.42
CA VAL A 110 -2.05 -37.46 -32.32
C VAL A 110 -2.38 -38.43 -31.18
N THR A 111 -1.54 -39.44 -31.00
CA THR A 111 -1.64 -40.39 -29.89
C THR A 111 -1.33 -39.73 -28.54
N LEU A 112 -0.42 -38.75 -28.51
CA LEU A 112 -0.09 -37.96 -27.32
C LEU A 112 -1.21 -36.95 -26.99
N LEU A 113 -1.84 -36.34 -27.99
CA LEU A 113 -3.02 -35.48 -27.83
C LEU A 113 -4.24 -36.27 -27.31
N ALA A 114 -4.51 -37.46 -27.85
CA ALA A 114 -5.57 -38.34 -27.39
C ALA A 114 -5.34 -38.81 -25.94
N LYS A 115 -4.11 -39.22 -25.59
CA LYS A 115 -3.74 -39.55 -24.20
C LYS A 115 -3.84 -38.35 -23.27
N THR A 116 -3.48 -37.14 -23.72
CA THR A 116 -3.55 -35.92 -22.90
C THR A 116 -5.00 -35.49 -22.63
N LEU A 117 -5.89 -35.69 -23.61
CA LEU A 117 -7.33 -35.41 -23.48
C LEU A 117 -8.04 -36.45 -22.61
N GLU A 118 -7.70 -37.74 -22.71
CA GLU A 118 -8.22 -38.79 -21.80
C GLU A 118 -7.71 -38.61 -20.35
N LYS A 119 -6.45 -38.22 -20.15
CA LYS A 119 -5.88 -37.97 -18.81
C LYS A 119 -6.49 -36.73 -18.14
N ARG A 120 -6.85 -35.70 -18.92
CA ARG A 120 -7.58 -34.52 -18.41
C ARG A 120 -9.05 -34.84 -18.09
N SER A 121 -9.70 -35.75 -18.83
CA SER A 121 -11.11 -36.11 -18.59
C SER A 121 -11.28 -36.97 -17.34
N SER A 122 -10.34 -37.88 -17.03
CA SER A 122 -10.37 -38.69 -15.81
C SER A 122 -10.17 -37.84 -14.55
N PHE A 123 -9.26 -36.87 -14.58
CA PHE A 123 -9.02 -35.90 -13.49
C PHE A 123 -10.19 -34.92 -13.32
N GLY A 124 -10.79 -34.47 -14.44
CA GLY A 124 -12.00 -33.64 -14.43
C GLY A 124 -13.21 -34.39 -13.86
N SER A 125 -13.37 -35.68 -14.15
CA SER A 125 -14.54 -36.46 -13.74
C SER A 125 -14.61 -36.76 -12.23
N SER A 126 -13.46 -36.90 -11.55
CA SER A 126 -13.41 -37.10 -10.08
C SER A 126 -13.61 -35.78 -9.34
N VAL A 127 -13.03 -34.69 -9.84
CA VAL A 127 -13.20 -33.32 -9.33
C VAL A 127 -14.64 -32.83 -9.55
N ILE A 128 -15.26 -33.13 -10.70
CA ILE A 128 -16.67 -32.81 -10.99
C ILE A 128 -17.62 -33.68 -10.17
N ARG A 129 -17.30 -34.96 -9.88
CA ARG A 129 -18.13 -35.77 -8.96
C ARG A 129 -18.08 -35.28 -7.52
N SER A 130 -16.91 -34.85 -7.03
CA SER A 130 -16.76 -34.25 -5.69
C SER A 130 -17.37 -32.84 -5.62
N ALA A 131 -17.28 -32.05 -6.69
CA ALA A 131 -17.93 -30.75 -6.78
C ALA A 131 -19.46 -30.91 -6.93
N SER A 132 -19.95 -31.88 -7.70
CA SER A 132 -21.37 -32.18 -7.87
C SER A 132 -22.01 -32.74 -6.59
N SER A 133 -21.30 -33.57 -5.82
CA SER A 133 -21.79 -34.03 -4.52
C SER A 133 -21.84 -32.90 -3.49
N ARG A 134 -20.85 -31.98 -3.49
CA ARG A 134 -20.86 -30.76 -2.66
C ARG A 134 -21.89 -29.73 -3.13
N ILE A 135 -22.13 -29.58 -4.44
CA ILE A 135 -23.19 -28.73 -4.99
C ILE A 135 -24.56 -29.32 -4.69
N LYS A 136 -24.73 -30.65 -4.70
CA LYS A 136 -25.94 -31.32 -4.20
C LYS A 136 -26.14 -31.09 -2.71
N GLN A 137 -25.07 -31.16 -1.91
CA GLN A 137 -25.15 -30.92 -0.46
C GLN A 137 -25.43 -29.45 -0.14
N VAL A 138 -24.84 -28.52 -0.88
CA VAL A 138 -25.11 -27.07 -0.79
C VAL A 138 -26.49 -26.72 -1.34
N SER A 139 -26.97 -27.36 -2.42
CA SER A 139 -28.31 -27.19 -2.98
C SER A 139 -29.38 -27.78 -2.05
N GLN A 140 -29.10 -28.89 -1.37
CA GLN A 140 -29.99 -29.46 -0.35
C GLN A 140 -29.99 -28.61 0.93
N GLU A 141 -28.85 -28.08 1.36
CA GLU A 141 -28.77 -27.09 2.45
C GLU A 141 -29.46 -25.77 2.06
N LEU A 142 -29.33 -25.29 0.82
CA LEU A 142 -30.03 -24.10 0.31
C LEU A 142 -31.54 -24.33 0.16
N ARG A 143 -31.99 -25.52 -0.27
CA ARG A 143 -33.41 -25.89 -0.23
C ARG A 143 -33.92 -26.03 1.19
N ARG A 144 -33.09 -26.50 2.13
CA ARG A 144 -33.43 -26.55 3.56
C ARG A 144 -33.51 -25.15 4.17
N LEU A 145 -32.60 -24.25 3.81
CA LEU A 145 -32.58 -22.84 4.22
C LEU A 145 -33.72 -22.04 3.57
N ALA A 146 -34.04 -22.28 2.30
CA ALA A 146 -35.18 -21.68 1.59
C ALA A 146 -36.53 -22.22 2.10
N SER A 147 -36.58 -23.47 2.55
CA SER A 147 -37.79 -24.04 3.17
C SER A 147 -38.06 -23.53 4.60
N ILE A 148 -37.05 -22.92 5.25
CA ILE A 148 -37.20 -22.24 6.54
C ILE A 148 -37.76 -20.83 6.34
N THR A 149 -37.51 -20.18 5.20
CA THR A 149 -38.10 -18.87 4.83
C THR A 149 -39.55 -18.95 4.35
N LEU A 150 -40.03 -20.14 3.95
CA LEU A 150 -41.39 -20.36 3.43
C LEU A 150 -42.42 -20.82 4.48
N ARG A 151 -42.03 -20.94 5.76
CA ARG A 151 -42.98 -21.17 6.87
C ARG A 151 -42.99 -19.94 7.77
N GLN A 152 -43.94 -19.03 7.53
CA GLN A 152 -44.33 -18.02 8.52
C GLN A 152 -44.86 -18.73 9.78
N PRO A 153 -44.24 -18.55 10.96
CA PRO A 153 -44.93 -18.77 12.22
C PRO A 153 -45.81 -17.54 12.52
N PRO A 154 -46.91 -17.70 13.29
CA PRO A 154 -47.72 -16.56 13.71
C PRO A 154 -46.89 -15.61 14.58
N ALA A 155 -47.16 -14.31 14.43
CA ALA A 155 -46.48 -13.19 15.08
C ALA A 155 -46.22 -13.44 16.57
N GLY A 156 -44.94 -13.57 16.93
CA GLY A 156 -44.46 -13.57 18.31
C GLY A 156 -43.42 -12.47 18.48
N PRO A 157 -43.28 -11.88 19.69
CA PRO A 157 -42.34 -10.79 19.93
C PRO A 157 -40.90 -11.28 19.70
N ILE A 158 -40.11 -10.50 18.96
CA ILE A 158 -38.70 -10.77 18.73
C ILE A 158 -37.98 -10.93 20.09
N ASP A 159 -37.38 -12.09 20.34
CA ASP A 159 -36.67 -12.40 21.59
C ASP A 159 -35.41 -11.51 21.73
N ARG A 160 -35.50 -10.54 22.66
CA ARG A 160 -34.45 -9.58 23.02
C ARG A 160 -33.36 -10.26 23.86
N SER A 161 -32.71 -11.29 23.32
CA SER A 161 -31.53 -11.85 23.97
C SER A 161 -30.38 -10.82 24.00
N LYS A 162 -29.69 -10.71 25.15
CA LYS A 162 -28.69 -9.68 25.48
C LYS A 162 -27.57 -9.47 24.45
N SER A 163 -27.32 -10.42 23.55
CA SER A 163 -26.24 -10.34 22.55
C SER A 163 -26.62 -9.57 21.29
N ALA A 164 -27.89 -9.64 20.84
CA ALA A 164 -28.37 -8.87 19.69
C ALA A 164 -28.67 -7.42 20.10
N ALA A 165 -29.28 -7.23 21.26
CA ALA A 165 -29.52 -5.92 21.85
C ALA A 165 -28.20 -5.13 22.10
N ALA A 166 -27.11 -5.78 22.52
CA ALA A 166 -25.83 -5.11 22.74
C ALA A 166 -25.17 -4.55 21.44
N HIS A 167 -25.44 -5.16 20.28
CA HIS A 167 -24.98 -4.64 18.98
C HIS A 167 -25.97 -3.62 18.39
N ALA A 168 -27.27 -3.81 18.60
CA ALA A 168 -28.33 -2.83 18.27
C ALA A 168 -28.12 -1.48 18.97
N LEU A 169 -27.71 -1.50 20.24
CA LEU A 169 -27.44 -0.31 21.06
C LEU A 169 -26.27 0.58 20.55
N VAL A 170 -25.56 0.18 19.49
CA VAL A 170 -24.37 0.88 18.99
C VAL A 170 -24.59 1.52 17.60
N GLY A 171 -25.70 1.21 16.91
CA GLY A 171 -26.00 1.71 15.56
C GLY A 171 -26.60 3.11 15.50
N LEU A 172 -26.59 3.71 14.28
CA LEU A 172 -27.21 5.00 13.91
C LEU A 172 -26.80 6.23 14.75
N LYS A 173 -25.53 6.33 15.16
CA LYS A 173 -25.01 7.53 15.81
C LYS A 173 -24.88 8.66 14.81
N PHE A 174 -25.59 9.76 15.03
CA PHE A 174 -25.46 10.99 14.24
C PHE A 174 -24.24 11.82 14.64
N ILE A 175 -23.77 11.68 15.88
CA ILE A 175 -22.58 12.35 16.40
C ILE A 175 -21.56 11.30 16.87
N SER A 176 -20.42 11.25 16.19
CA SER A 176 -19.30 10.39 16.58
C SER A 176 -18.47 11.05 17.70
N LYS A 177 -17.67 10.26 18.43
CA LYS A 177 -16.68 10.80 19.41
C LYS A 177 -15.67 11.76 18.78
N THR A 178 -15.46 11.67 17.47
CA THR A 178 -14.56 12.54 16.71
C THR A 178 -15.20 13.86 16.30
N ASP A 179 -16.51 13.88 16.07
CA ASP A 179 -17.26 15.08 15.66
C ASP A 179 -17.82 15.86 16.86
N GLY A 180 -18.11 15.17 17.97
CA GLY A 180 -18.72 15.69 19.19
C GLY A 180 -17.86 15.58 20.44
N ALA A 181 -16.53 15.69 20.32
CA ALA A 181 -15.59 15.57 21.46
C ALA A 181 -15.87 16.55 22.62
N ALA A 182 -16.78 17.50 22.44
CA ALA A 182 -17.28 18.35 23.50
C ALA A 182 -18.81 18.34 23.46
N GLY A 183 -19.42 18.08 24.62
CA GLY A 183 -20.88 18.01 24.79
C GLY A 183 -21.57 19.35 24.53
N TRP A 184 -22.80 19.50 25.01
CA TRP A 184 -23.64 20.68 24.78
C TRP A 184 -22.88 22.02 24.91
N SER A 185 -22.00 22.16 25.92
CA SER A 185 -21.22 23.38 26.16
C SER A 185 -20.38 23.87 24.96
N ALA A 186 -19.88 22.98 24.11
CA ALA A 186 -19.14 23.39 22.92
C ALA A 186 -20.04 23.65 21.71
N VAL A 187 -21.21 23.03 21.66
CA VAL A 187 -22.24 23.33 20.66
C VAL A 187 -22.79 24.72 20.95
N GLU A 188 -23.12 24.98 22.21
CA GLU A 188 -23.52 26.28 22.73
C GLU A 188 -22.50 27.37 22.41
N LYS A 189 -21.21 27.14 22.70
CA LYS A 189 -20.17 28.10 22.33
C LYS A 189 -20.13 28.38 20.81
N ARG A 190 -20.29 27.34 19.97
CA ARG A 190 -20.33 27.51 18.51
C ARG A 190 -21.60 28.19 18.04
N PHE A 191 -22.73 28.01 18.74
CA PHE A 191 -23.94 28.76 18.47
C PHE A 191 -23.70 30.24 18.74
N ASP A 192 -23.12 30.58 19.89
CA ASP A 192 -22.83 31.97 20.26
C ASP A 192 -21.84 32.62 19.25
N ASP A 193 -20.93 31.83 18.66
CA ASP A 193 -20.00 32.30 17.61
C ASP A 193 -20.61 32.41 16.19
N LEU A 194 -21.70 31.67 15.89
CA LEU A 194 -22.27 31.53 14.54
C LEU A 194 -23.66 32.13 14.38
N ALA A 195 -24.34 32.46 15.48
CA ALA A 195 -25.65 33.08 15.45
C ALA A 195 -25.56 34.50 14.86
N THR A 196 -26.64 34.94 14.24
CA THR A 196 -26.80 36.34 13.81
C THR A 196 -26.89 37.25 15.03
N ASP A 197 -26.79 38.57 14.83
CA ASP A 197 -26.95 39.58 15.89
C ASP A 197 -28.33 39.49 16.58
N GLU A 198 -29.31 38.86 15.93
CA GLU A 198 -30.65 38.58 16.45
C GLU A 198 -30.74 37.26 17.26
N GLY A 199 -29.64 36.55 17.46
CA GLY A 199 -29.59 35.31 18.24
C GLY A 199 -30.17 34.09 17.52
N LEU A 200 -30.15 34.08 16.18
CA LEU A 200 -30.68 32.99 15.34
C LEU A 200 -29.56 32.27 14.58
N LEU A 201 -29.63 30.95 14.51
CA LEU A 201 -28.71 30.11 13.72
C LEU A 201 -29.37 29.70 12.40
N LEU A 202 -28.71 30.01 11.29
CA LEU A 202 -29.17 29.63 9.95
C LEU A 202 -29.03 28.12 9.68
N ARG A 203 -29.99 27.55 8.94
CA ARG A 203 -30.01 26.14 8.46
C ARG A 203 -28.69 25.71 7.83
N SER A 204 -28.07 26.56 7.01
CA SER A 204 -26.79 26.28 6.34
C SER A 204 -25.59 26.18 7.30
N LEU A 205 -25.69 26.77 8.49
CA LEU A 205 -24.66 26.77 9.55
C LEU A 205 -24.90 25.68 10.61
N PHE A 206 -26.06 25.02 10.60
CA PHE A 206 -26.43 23.98 11.56
C PHE A 206 -25.36 22.90 11.69
N GLY A 207 -24.93 22.31 10.56
CA GLY A 207 -23.88 21.29 10.56
C GLY A 207 -22.57 21.76 11.19
N GLN A 208 -22.18 23.03 11.00
CA GLN A 208 -20.98 23.59 11.63
C GLN A 208 -21.15 23.75 13.14
N CYS A 209 -22.35 24.14 13.57
CA CYS A 209 -22.71 24.31 14.98
C CYS A 209 -22.71 22.97 15.74
N ILE A 210 -23.27 21.90 15.19
CA ILE A 210 -23.30 20.58 15.85
C ILE A 210 -22.00 19.78 15.70
N GLY A 211 -21.05 20.25 14.87
CA GLY A 211 -19.73 19.63 14.67
C GLY A 211 -19.61 18.75 13.43
N MET A 212 -20.66 18.64 12.61
CA MET A 212 -20.69 17.94 11.32
C MET A 212 -20.13 18.80 10.16
N LYS A 213 -18.86 19.20 10.27
CA LYS A 213 -18.23 20.15 9.33
C LYS A 213 -18.00 19.59 7.92
N GLU A 214 -17.72 18.29 7.80
CA GLU A 214 -17.39 17.63 6.52
C GLU A 214 -18.60 17.07 5.76
N SER A 215 -19.80 17.13 6.33
CA SER A 215 -21.04 16.55 5.76
C SER A 215 -22.21 17.52 5.88
N LYS A 216 -22.11 18.67 5.21
CA LYS A 216 -23.10 19.76 5.31
C LYS A 216 -24.47 19.36 4.76
N GLU A 217 -24.52 18.74 3.57
CA GLU A 217 -25.79 18.30 2.97
C GLU A 217 -26.55 17.35 3.93
N PHE A 218 -25.86 16.32 4.44
CA PHE A 218 -26.45 15.40 5.41
C PHE A 218 -26.94 16.08 6.69
N ALA A 219 -26.20 17.08 7.19
CA ALA A 219 -26.60 17.82 8.38
C ALA A 219 -27.82 18.71 8.14
N VAL A 220 -27.97 19.24 6.92
CA VAL A 220 -29.15 20.00 6.50
C VAL A 220 -30.39 19.10 6.44
N GLU A 221 -30.26 17.88 5.91
CA GLU A 221 -31.36 16.91 5.92
C GLU A 221 -31.77 16.50 7.34
N LEU A 222 -30.78 16.33 8.23
CA LEU A 222 -31.04 16.10 9.64
C LEU A 222 -31.78 17.29 10.29
N PHE A 223 -31.42 18.52 9.95
CA PHE A 223 -32.13 19.72 10.41
C PHE A 223 -33.58 19.70 9.93
N ASP A 224 -33.81 19.44 8.65
CA ASP A 224 -35.14 19.47 8.07
C ASP A 224 -36.04 18.39 8.69
N ALA A 225 -35.52 17.19 8.96
CA ALA A 225 -36.23 16.14 9.67
C ALA A 225 -36.65 16.56 11.09
N LEU A 226 -35.73 17.17 11.84
CA LEU A 226 -35.98 17.62 13.21
C LEU A 226 -36.93 18.82 13.27
N ALA A 227 -36.87 19.72 12.29
CA ALA A 227 -37.74 20.86 12.14
C ALA A 227 -39.16 20.45 11.75
N ARG A 228 -39.32 19.54 10.77
CA ARG A 228 -40.61 18.96 10.37
C ARG A 228 -41.35 18.36 11.55
N LYS A 229 -40.66 17.55 12.35
CA LYS A 229 -41.21 16.90 13.55
C LYS A 229 -41.75 17.88 14.59
N ARG A 230 -41.21 19.11 14.64
CA ARG A 230 -41.59 20.16 15.60
C ARG A 230 -42.42 21.28 14.96
N ASN A 231 -42.84 21.12 13.70
CA ASN A 231 -43.59 22.11 12.93
C ASN A 231 -42.89 23.49 12.85
N ILE A 232 -41.55 23.49 12.83
CA ILE A 232 -40.73 24.70 12.66
C ILE A 232 -40.63 24.98 11.16
N LYS A 233 -41.19 26.10 10.71
CA LYS A 233 -41.26 26.47 9.27
C LYS A 233 -40.15 27.45 8.81
N GLY A 234 -39.28 27.90 9.73
CA GLY A 234 -38.22 28.86 9.44
C GLY A 234 -36.90 28.23 8.99
N GLU A 235 -36.09 28.97 8.21
CA GLU A 235 -34.72 28.58 7.84
C GLU A 235 -33.69 28.87 8.95
N SER A 236 -34.15 29.24 10.14
CA SER A 236 -33.31 29.53 11.30
C SER A 236 -33.94 29.01 12.58
N ILE A 237 -33.08 28.72 13.56
CA ILE A 237 -33.49 28.27 14.89
C ILE A 237 -32.84 29.11 15.98
N ASN A 238 -33.53 29.28 17.10
CA ASN A 238 -32.97 29.89 18.30
C ASN A 238 -32.18 28.87 19.14
N LYS A 239 -31.56 29.35 20.21
CA LYS A 239 -30.71 28.52 21.08
C LYS A 239 -31.48 27.40 21.80
N SER A 240 -32.73 27.64 22.20
CA SER A 240 -33.60 26.65 22.84
C SER A 240 -33.98 25.52 21.87
N GLU A 241 -34.36 25.87 20.64
CA GLU A 241 -34.68 24.88 19.61
C GLU A 241 -33.44 24.04 19.25
N LEU A 242 -32.27 24.67 19.16
CA LEU A 242 -31.01 23.94 18.97
C LEU A 242 -30.72 22.96 20.13
N LYS A 243 -31.07 23.34 21.36
CA LYS A 243 -30.91 22.48 22.54
C LYS A 243 -31.78 21.24 22.43
N GLU A 244 -33.03 21.39 22.03
CA GLU A 244 -33.94 20.27 21.80
C GLU A 244 -33.46 19.35 20.67
N PHE A 245 -32.96 19.94 19.58
CA PHE A 245 -32.39 19.17 18.47
C PHE A 245 -31.19 18.37 18.96
N TRP A 246 -30.29 19.00 19.72
CA TRP A 246 -29.11 18.34 20.28
C TRP A 246 -29.48 17.19 21.21
N ASP A 247 -30.48 17.37 22.08
CA ASP A 247 -30.90 16.33 23.02
C ASP A 247 -31.47 15.10 22.30
N GLN A 248 -32.21 15.29 21.19
CA GLN A 248 -32.66 14.18 20.35
C GLN A 248 -31.50 13.49 19.61
N ILE A 249 -30.59 14.26 18.99
CA ILE A 249 -29.45 13.71 18.24
C ILE A 249 -28.47 12.96 19.16
N SER A 250 -28.31 13.41 20.40
CA SER A 250 -27.39 12.84 21.39
C SER A 250 -27.99 11.69 22.21
N ASP A 251 -29.28 11.38 22.02
CA ASP A 251 -29.96 10.25 22.64
C ASP A 251 -29.21 8.93 22.35
N GLN A 252 -29.16 8.05 23.36
CA GLN A 252 -28.54 6.73 23.30
C GLN A 252 -29.52 5.61 22.96
N SER A 253 -30.83 5.90 22.95
CA SER A 253 -31.86 4.94 22.52
C SER A 253 -31.73 4.62 21.03
N PHE A 254 -31.69 3.33 20.70
CA PHE A 254 -31.67 2.87 19.31
C PHE A 254 -32.97 3.27 18.59
N ASP A 255 -34.13 3.08 19.23
CA ASP A 255 -35.43 3.36 18.64
C ASP A 255 -35.59 4.86 18.30
N SER A 256 -35.09 5.74 19.18
CA SER A 256 -35.07 7.19 18.97
C SER A 256 -34.21 7.58 17.76
N ARG A 257 -33.02 6.95 17.64
CA ARG A 257 -32.11 7.16 16.50
C ARG A 257 -32.66 6.59 15.20
N LEU A 258 -33.29 5.42 15.25
CA LEU A 258 -33.94 4.80 14.12
C LEU A 258 -35.09 5.65 13.62
N GLN A 259 -35.95 6.15 14.52
CA GLN A 259 -37.01 7.05 14.14
C GLN A 259 -36.45 8.34 13.53
N THR A 260 -35.40 8.93 14.13
CA THR A 260 -34.76 10.13 13.58
C THR A 260 -34.15 9.87 12.19
N PHE A 261 -33.58 8.68 11.99
CA PHE A 261 -33.05 8.26 10.69
C PHE A 261 -34.17 8.06 9.67
N PHE A 262 -35.27 7.43 10.08
CA PHE A 262 -36.46 7.23 9.25
C PHE A 262 -37.07 8.56 8.83
N ASP A 263 -37.30 9.47 9.78
CA ASP A 263 -37.82 10.84 9.56
C ASP A 263 -36.93 11.67 8.60
N MET A 264 -35.65 11.30 8.47
CA MET A 264 -34.70 11.94 7.54
C MET A 264 -34.79 11.39 6.12
N VAL A 265 -35.16 10.11 5.96
CA VAL A 265 -35.38 9.46 4.67
C VAL A 265 -36.77 9.75 4.13
N ASP A 266 -37.79 9.67 4.98
CA ASP A 266 -39.19 10.00 4.68
C ASP A 266 -39.34 11.53 4.51
N LYS A 267 -39.42 11.99 3.26
CA LYS A 267 -39.49 13.42 2.93
C LYS A 267 -40.91 13.95 3.01
N ASN A 268 -41.88 13.14 2.64
CA ASN A 268 -43.28 13.52 2.57
C ASN A 268 -44.04 13.31 3.91
N ALA A 269 -43.37 12.70 4.90
CA ALA A 269 -43.89 12.38 6.23
C ALA A 269 -45.12 11.47 6.19
N ASP A 270 -45.21 10.57 5.20
CA ASP A 270 -46.32 9.63 5.05
C ASP A 270 -46.10 8.32 5.84
N GLY A 271 -44.95 8.17 6.50
CA GLY A 271 -44.59 6.99 7.29
C GLY A 271 -44.11 5.81 6.45
N ARG A 272 -43.83 6.03 5.16
CA ARG A 272 -43.39 5.01 4.20
C ARG A 272 -42.19 5.55 3.42
N ILE A 273 -41.28 4.66 3.05
CA ILE A 273 -40.10 5.03 2.26
C ILE A 273 -40.23 4.42 0.87
N ASN A 274 -40.31 5.25 -0.18
CA ASN A 274 -40.33 4.79 -1.56
C ASN A 274 -38.92 4.64 -2.16
N LYS A 275 -38.82 4.15 -3.39
CA LYS A 275 -37.53 3.90 -4.06
C LYS A 275 -36.73 5.18 -4.27
N GLU A 276 -37.39 6.26 -4.64
CA GLU A 276 -36.78 7.56 -4.93
C GLU A 276 -36.14 8.16 -3.66
N GLU A 277 -36.81 8.04 -2.51
CA GLU A 277 -36.30 8.45 -1.21
C GLU A 277 -35.08 7.60 -0.78
N VAL A 278 -35.11 6.29 -1.03
CA VAL A 278 -33.94 5.41 -0.81
C VAL A 278 -32.76 5.85 -1.68
N GLU A 279 -33.00 6.14 -2.95
CA GLU A 279 -31.96 6.59 -3.89
C GLU A 279 -31.33 7.92 -3.44
N GLU A 280 -32.15 8.88 -3.02
CA GLU A 280 -31.68 10.18 -2.53
C GLU A 280 -30.80 10.03 -1.28
N ILE A 281 -31.24 9.26 -0.28
CA ILE A 281 -30.45 9.08 0.95
C ILE A 281 -29.17 8.28 0.71
N ILE A 282 -29.15 7.33 -0.23
CA ILE A 282 -27.91 6.65 -0.65
C ILE A 282 -26.95 7.67 -1.27
N SER A 283 -27.44 8.55 -2.14
CA SER A 283 -26.64 9.60 -2.77
C SER A 283 -26.04 10.56 -1.73
N LEU A 284 -26.85 11.00 -0.75
CA LEU A 284 -26.40 11.83 0.37
C LEU A 284 -25.36 11.13 1.24
N SER A 285 -25.61 9.86 1.59
CA SER A 285 -24.67 9.04 2.36
C SER A 285 -23.36 8.83 1.59
N ALA A 286 -23.44 8.56 0.29
CA ALA A 286 -22.27 8.39 -0.58
C ALA A 286 -21.45 9.69 -0.69
N SER A 287 -22.10 10.85 -0.84
CA SER A 287 -21.47 12.18 -0.82
C SER A 287 -20.73 12.42 0.51
N ALA A 288 -21.41 12.21 1.64
CA ALA A 288 -20.84 12.38 2.98
C ALA A 288 -19.59 11.51 3.23
N ASN A 289 -19.55 10.30 2.65
CA ASN A 289 -18.43 9.35 2.77
C ASN A 289 -17.42 9.44 1.61
N LYS A 290 -17.62 10.36 0.66
CA LYS A 290 -16.75 10.59 -0.53
C LYS A 290 -16.65 9.35 -1.43
N LEU A 291 -17.79 8.70 -1.69
CA LEU A 291 -17.94 7.47 -2.47
C LEU A 291 -18.64 7.74 -3.82
N SER A 292 -17.92 8.39 -4.75
CA SER A 292 -18.51 8.87 -6.02
C SER A 292 -19.17 7.77 -6.85
N LYS A 293 -18.62 6.55 -6.85
CA LYS A 293 -19.20 5.43 -7.61
C LYS A 293 -20.54 4.95 -7.06
N ILE A 294 -20.68 4.99 -5.73
CA ILE A 294 -21.95 4.62 -5.10
C ILE A 294 -23.01 5.67 -5.40
N GLN A 295 -22.59 6.94 -5.46
CA GLN A 295 -23.45 8.05 -5.85
C GLN A 295 -23.93 7.90 -7.30
N GLU A 296 -23.05 7.54 -8.24
CA GLU A 296 -23.41 7.33 -9.66
C GLU A 296 -24.35 6.13 -9.88
N GLN A 297 -24.25 5.09 -9.05
CA GLN A 297 -25.07 3.87 -9.15
C GLN A 297 -26.20 3.82 -8.09
N ALA A 298 -26.58 4.95 -7.50
CA ALA A 298 -27.53 5.00 -6.39
C ALA A 298 -28.87 4.33 -6.73
N GLY A 299 -29.41 4.53 -7.94
CA GLY A 299 -30.66 3.90 -8.38
C GLY A 299 -30.60 2.36 -8.50
N GLU A 300 -29.47 1.79 -8.91
CA GLU A 300 -29.27 0.32 -8.93
C GLU A 300 -29.26 -0.24 -7.51
N TYR A 301 -28.60 0.47 -6.59
CA TYR A 301 -28.53 0.08 -5.19
C TYR A 301 -29.86 0.28 -4.44
N ALA A 302 -30.63 1.31 -4.79
CA ALA A 302 -31.98 1.50 -4.28
C ALA A 302 -32.87 0.33 -4.71
N ALA A 303 -32.81 -0.09 -5.98
CA ALA A 303 -33.55 -1.26 -6.46
C ALA A 303 -33.17 -2.54 -5.70
N LEU A 304 -31.89 -2.75 -5.41
CA LEU A 304 -31.42 -3.89 -4.62
C LEU A 304 -31.98 -3.89 -3.18
N ILE A 305 -32.10 -2.71 -2.56
CA ILE A 305 -32.68 -2.57 -1.22
C ILE A 305 -34.19 -2.81 -1.26
N MET A 306 -34.90 -2.27 -2.25
CA MET A 306 -36.33 -2.49 -2.43
C MET A 306 -36.65 -3.97 -2.66
N GLU A 307 -35.84 -4.67 -3.47
CA GLU A 307 -36.01 -6.12 -3.72
C GLU A 307 -35.92 -6.95 -2.43
N GLU A 308 -35.08 -6.54 -1.48
CA GLU A 308 -34.86 -7.26 -0.22
C GLU A 308 -35.83 -6.84 0.91
N LEU A 309 -36.22 -5.55 0.95
CA LEU A 309 -37.06 -4.98 2.01
C LEU A 309 -38.55 -4.89 1.66
N ASP A 310 -38.90 -5.04 0.39
CA ASP A 310 -40.28 -5.09 -0.11
C ASP A 310 -40.48 -6.34 -0.99
N PRO A 311 -40.44 -7.56 -0.39
CA PRO A 311 -40.56 -8.81 -1.15
C PRO A 311 -41.93 -8.99 -1.81
N ASN A 312 -42.94 -8.24 -1.36
CA ASN A 312 -44.30 -8.27 -1.89
C ASN A 312 -44.54 -7.20 -2.97
N ASN A 313 -43.52 -6.40 -3.30
CA ASN A 313 -43.55 -5.36 -4.32
C ASN A 313 -44.69 -4.33 -4.12
N HIS A 314 -44.90 -3.92 -2.88
CA HIS A 314 -45.84 -2.86 -2.50
C HIS A 314 -45.38 -1.45 -2.95
N GLY A 315 -44.11 -1.28 -3.29
CA GLY A 315 -43.48 -0.03 -3.70
C GLY A 315 -42.96 0.84 -2.55
N PHE A 316 -43.02 0.34 -1.30
CA PHE A 316 -42.59 1.11 -0.13
C PHE A 316 -42.05 0.23 1.01
N ILE A 317 -41.18 0.82 1.85
CA ILE A 317 -40.57 0.21 3.03
C ILE A 317 -41.15 0.84 4.29
N GLU A 318 -41.62 0.01 5.21
CA GLU A 318 -42.07 0.43 6.54
C GLU A 318 -40.92 0.42 7.56
N VAL A 319 -41.06 1.19 8.66
CA VAL A 319 -40.05 1.31 9.73
C VAL A 319 -39.58 -0.05 10.26
N TYR A 320 -40.52 -0.98 10.46
CA TYR A 320 -40.24 -2.33 10.97
C TYR A 320 -39.35 -3.16 10.03
N ASN A 321 -39.49 -2.99 8.72
CA ASN A 321 -38.66 -3.69 7.73
C ASN A 321 -37.21 -3.18 7.80
N LEU A 322 -37.04 -1.86 7.94
CA LEU A 322 -35.73 -1.24 8.12
C LEU A 322 -35.08 -1.64 9.46
N GLU A 323 -35.86 -1.70 10.54
CA GLU A 323 -35.42 -2.17 11.86
C GLU A 323 -34.86 -3.60 11.77
N THR A 324 -35.61 -4.50 11.14
CA THR A 324 -35.25 -5.91 11.01
C THR A 324 -33.88 -6.08 10.34
N LEU A 325 -33.59 -5.29 9.31
CA LEU A 325 -32.36 -5.41 8.54
C LEU A 325 -31.17 -4.71 9.19
N LEU A 326 -31.37 -3.54 9.82
CA LEU A 326 -30.33 -2.87 10.61
C LEU A 326 -29.92 -3.70 11.84
N LEU A 327 -30.84 -4.51 12.39
CA LEU A 327 -30.56 -5.48 13.45
C LEU A 327 -29.89 -6.77 12.93
N GLN A 328 -30.19 -7.21 11.70
CA GLN A 328 -29.65 -8.44 11.10
C GLN A 328 -28.30 -8.27 10.38
N ALA A 329 -28.02 -7.11 9.79
CA ALA A 329 -26.79 -6.85 9.02
C ALA A 329 -25.48 -7.11 9.81
N PRO A 330 -25.38 -6.81 11.13
CA PRO A 330 -24.21 -7.17 11.92
C PRO A 330 -24.05 -8.69 12.15
N ILE A 331 -25.14 -9.46 12.10
CA ILE A 331 -25.17 -10.89 12.43
C ILE A 331 -24.56 -11.73 11.29
N GLN A 332 -24.71 -11.29 10.04
CA GLN A 332 -24.15 -11.99 8.87
C GLN A 332 -22.66 -11.66 8.64
N ALA A 333 -22.24 -10.42 8.93
CA ALA A 333 -20.84 -10.00 8.80
C ALA A 333 -19.90 -10.67 9.84
N ALA A 334 -20.46 -11.17 10.94
CA ALA A 334 -19.74 -11.74 12.08
C ALA A 334 -19.87 -13.28 12.18
N ARG A 335 -19.95 -14.00 11.04
CA ARG A 335 -19.66 -15.44 11.00
C ARG A 335 -18.20 -15.71 10.57
N PRO A 336 -17.18 -15.49 11.43
CA PRO A 336 -16.05 -16.38 11.39
C PRO A 336 -16.56 -17.74 11.90
N GLY A 337 -16.04 -18.86 11.38
CA GLY A 337 -16.62 -20.20 11.58
C GLY A 337 -17.03 -20.53 13.04
N PRO A 338 -17.98 -21.46 13.24
CA PRO A 338 -18.83 -21.60 14.44
C PRO A 338 -18.11 -21.69 15.80
N ASN A 339 -16.80 -21.91 15.83
CA ASN A 339 -15.99 -22.03 17.05
C ASN A 339 -15.08 -20.82 17.34
N SER A 340 -15.05 -19.78 16.49
CA SER A 340 -14.07 -18.68 16.59
C SER A 340 -14.62 -17.41 17.25
N SER A 341 -15.89 -17.05 17.04
CA SER A 341 -16.47 -15.79 17.53
C SER A 341 -16.69 -15.76 19.05
N LYS A 342 -17.14 -16.87 19.65
CA LYS A 342 -17.31 -17.02 21.10
C LYS A 342 -15.96 -17.04 21.84
N ASN A 343 -14.96 -17.71 21.28
CA ASN A 343 -13.60 -17.70 21.82
C ASN A 343 -12.96 -16.31 21.68
N LEU A 344 -13.13 -15.64 20.54
CA LEU A 344 -12.57 -14.31 20.30
C LEU A 344 -13.19 -13.24 21.22
N SER A 345 -14.51 -13.26 21.46
CA SER A 345 -15.16 -12.31 22.37
C SER A 345 -14.74 -12.55 23.84
N GLN A 346 -14.59 -13.81 24.25
CA GLN A 346 -14.07 -14.20 25.57
C GLN A 346 -12.56 -13.91 25.74
N MET A 347 -11.79 -13.96 24.64
CA MET A 347 -10.36 -13.62 24.60
C MET A 347 -10.12 -12.10 24.47
N LEU A 348 -11.01 -11.37 23.80
CA LEU A 348 -11.03 -9.90 23.74
C LEU A 348 -11.53 -9.28 25.06
N SER A 349 -12.35 -9.99 25.84
CA SER A 349 -12.79 -9.55 27.17
C SER A 349 -11.68 -9.65 28.22
N GLN A 350 -10.66 -10.50 28.02
CA GLN A 350 -9.44 -10.48 28.84
C GLN A 350 -8.78 -9.11 28.69
N LYS A 351 -9.03 -8.22 29.64
CA LYS A 351 -8.39 -6.90 29.73
C LYS A 351 -6.91 -7.11 30.00
N LEU A 352 -6.11 -7.25 28.94
CA LEU A 352 -4.69 -6.88 28.95
C LEU A 352 -4.63 -5.36 29.19
N LYS A 353 -4.94 -4.93 30.42
CA LYS A 353 -4.75 -3.56 30.88
C LYS A 353 -3.25 -3.33 30.89
N PRO A 354 -2.75 -2.18 30.40
CA PRO A 354 -1.36 -1.82 30.60
C PRO A 354 -1.07 -1.83 32.11
N THR A 355 -0.26 -2.76 32.58
CA THR A 355 0.36 -2.67 33.91
C THR A 355 1.27 -1.46 33.88
N LYS A 356 0.71 -0.30 34.30
CA LYS A 356 1.48 0.91 34.49
C LYS A 356 2.16 0.77 35.84
N GLU A 357 3.40 0.25 35.83
CA GLU A 357 4.23 0.14 37.03
C GLU A 357 4.37 1.54 37.66
N SER A 358 3.93 1.66 38.91
CA SER A 358 3.84 2.93 39.65
C SER A 358 5.20 3.42 40.13
N ASN A 359 6.15 2.52 40.37
CA ASN A 359 7.48 2.87 40.85
C ASN A 359 8.37 3.45 39.71
N PRO A 360 8.82 4.71 39.80
CA PRO A 360 9.60 5.36 38.76
C PRO A 360 10.98 4.71 38.54
N VAL A 361 11.62 4.20 39.59
CA VAL A 361 12.94 3.54 39.52
C VAL A 361 12.81 2.18 38.83
N LYS A 362 11.82 1.38 39.25
CA LYS A 362 11.54 0.08 38.61
C LYS A 362 11.15 0.25 37.15
N ARG A 363 10.39 1.30 36.83
CA ARG A 363 10.02 1.67 35.45
C ARG A 363 11.23 2.10 34.63
N TRP A 364 12.14 2.89 35.19
CA TRP A 364 13.38 3.27 34.53
C TRP A 364 14.28 2.06 34.30
N TYR A 365 14.48 1.22 35.32
CA TYR A 365 15.24 -0.03 35.21
C TYR A 365 14.66 -0.96 34.14
N GLN A 366 13.35 -1.23 34.17
CA GLN A 366 12.67 -2.04 33.16
C GLN A 366 12.81 -1.41 31.76
N LYS A 367 12.63 -0.09 31.63
CA LYS A 367 12.78 0.62 30.35
C LYS A 367 14.21 0.53 29.81
N SER A 368 15.21 0.69 30.67
CA SER A 368 16.63 0.56 30.32
C SER A 368 16.99 -0.88 29.96
N ARG A 369 16.48 -1.87 30.70
CA ARG A 369 16.66 -3.29 30.41
C ARG A 369 16.06 -3.65 29.05
N TYR A 370 14.81 -3.27 28.80
CA TYR A 370 14.17 -3.48 27.49
C TYR A 370 14.87 -2.71 26.38
N PHE A 371 15.34 -1.49 26.63
CA PHE A 371 16.10 -0.74 25.64
C PHE A 371 17.39 -1.47 25.26
N LEU A 372 18.11 -2.00 26.25
CA LEU A 372 19.33 -2.77 26.04
C LEU A 372 19.03 -4.08 25.31
N GLU A 373 18.04 -4.86 25.76
CA GLU A 373 17.61 -6.10 25.08
C GLU A 373 17.24 -5.84 23.61
N ASP A 374 16.43 -4.81 23.34
CA ASP A 374 15.94 -4.47 22.01
C ASP A 374 17.06 -3.89 21.09
N ASN A 375 18.08 -3.25 21.66
CA ASN A 375 19.08 -2.46 20.90
C ASN A 375 20.53 -2.83 21.20
N TRP A 376 20.81 -3.98 21.83
CA TRP A 376 22.16 -4.32 22.30
C TRP A 376 23.21 -4.25 21.18
N LYS A 377 22.87 -4.68 19.95
CA LYS A 377 23.75 -4.58 18.76
C LYS A 377 24.13 -3.13 18.45
N ARG A 378 23.15 -2.20 18.53
CA ARG A 378 23.37 -0.77 18.29
C ARG A 378 24.24 -0.18 19.40
N VAL A 379 23.93 -0.50 20.66
CA VAL A 379 24.69 -0.03 21.82
C VAL A 379 26.14 -0.50 21.73
N TRP A 380 26.37 -1.78 21.42
CA TRP A 380 27.69 -2.37 21.22
C TRP A 380 28.49 -1.63 20.13
N VAL A 381 27.93 -1.47 18.93
CA VAL A 381 28.64 -0.80 17.83
C VAL A 381 28.91 0.67 18.14
N MET A 382 27.97 1.37 18.78
CA MET A 382 28.17 2.76 19.20
C MET A 382 29.25 2.87 20.28
N ALA A 383 29.27 1.98 21.26
CA ALA A 383 30.30 1.95 22.31
C ALA A 383 31.69 1.67 21.71
N LEU A 384 31.80 0.71 20.79
CA LEU A 384 33.05 0.41 20.07
C LEU A 384 33.53 1.62 19.27
N TRP A 385 32.64 2.26 18.50
CA TRP A 385 32.97 3.43 17.70
C TRP A 385 33.41 4.62 18.57
N PHE A 386 32.67 4.94 19.64
CA PHE A 386 33.08 5.99 20.58
C PHE A 386 34.40 5.67 21.28
N GLY A 387 34.63 4.41 21.65
CA GLY A 387 35.89 3.96 22.24
C GLY A 387 37.08 4.18 21.30
N ILE A 388 36.93 3.87 20.00
CA ILE A 388 37.95 4.14 18.98
C ILE A 388 38.18 5.65 18.84
N LEU A 389 37.12 6.47 18.77
CA LEU A 389 37.26 7.93 18.66
C LEU A 389 37.99 8.53 19.86
N ALA A 390 37.61 8.12 21.08
CA ALA A 390 38.26 8.58 22.30
C ALA A 390 39.73 8.11 22.36
N GLY A 391 40.01 6.86 21.99
CA GLY A 391 41.36 6.32 21.92
C GLY A 391 42.25 7.08 20.92
N LEU A 392 41.78 7.31 19.70
CA LEU A 392 42.53 8.04 18.67
C LEU A 392 42.76 9.50 19.05
N PHE A 393 41.73 10.17 19.58
CA PHE A 393 41.85 11.56 20.05
C PHE A 393 42.90 11.65 21.15
N THR A 394 42.78 10.83 22.20
CA THR A 394 43.71 10.82 23.34
C THR A 394 45.13 10.45 22.91
N PHE A 395 45.29 9.46 22.03
CA PHE A 395 46.59 9.07 21.50
C PHE A 395 47.30 10.26 20.82
N LYS A 396 46.61 10.97 19.92
CA LYS A 396 47.21 12.13 19.25
C LYS A 396 47.38 13.33 20.17
N PHE A 397 46.46 13.54 21.10
CA PHE A 397 46.56 14.59 22.09
C PHE A 397 47.83 14.43 22.93
N ILE A 398 48.07 13.22 23.47
CA ILE A 398 49.28 12.91 24.26
C ILE A 398 50.52 12.98 23.36
N GLN A 399 50.46 12.45 22.14
CA GLN A 399 51.58 12.52 21.20
C GLN A 399 52.02 13.97 20.94
N TYR A 400 51.09 14.91 20.75
CA TYR A 400 51.43 16.31 20.46
C TYR A 400 51.77 17.11 21.71
N ARG A 401 51.25 16.74 22.89
CA ARG A 401 51.67 17.29 24.17
C ARG A 401 53.15 17.05 24.47
N ASN A 402 53.68 15.91 24.04
CA ASN A 402 55.08 15.53 24.25
C ASN A 402 56.02 15.96 23.10
N ARG A 403 55.59 16.87 22.21
CA ARG A 403 56.43 17.39 21.11
C ARG A 403 56.83 18.83 21.36
N ALA A 404 57.94 19.25 20.73
CA ALA A 404 58.44 20.62 20.81
C ALA A 404 57.40 21.68 20.37
N VAL A 405 56.50 21.33 19.44
CA VAL A 405 55.36 22.18 19.01
C VAL A 405 54.39 22.58 20.11
N PHE A 406 54.32 21.80 21.20
CA PHE A 406 53.46 22.11 22.33
C PHE A 406 53.90 23.35 23.10
N HIS A 407 55.21 23.61 23.19
CA HIS A 407 55.71 24.76 23.94
C HIS A 407 55.25 26.10 23.35
N VAL A 408 54.98 26.15 22.05
CA VAL A 408 54.52 27.35 21.34
C VAL A 408 52.99 27.37 21.20
N MET A 409 52.42 26.28 20.68
CA MET A 409 51.00 26.23 20.30
C MET A 409 50.08 25.77 21.45
N GLY A 410 50.65 25.21 22.52
CA GLY A 410 49.94 24.76 23.72
C GLY A 410 48.89 23.69 23.46
N TYR A 411 47.80 23.69 24.24
CA TYR A 411 46.74 22.69 24.12
C TYR A 411 45.97 22.76 22.79
N CYS A 412 46.04 23.87 22.07
CA CYS A 412 45.32 24.06 20.82
C CYS A 412 45.81 23.11 19.72
N VAL A 413 47.13 22.91 19.60
CA VAL A 413 47.66 21.92 18.65
C VAL A 413 47.28 20.49 19.03
N CYS A 414 47.19 20.19 20.32
CA CYS A 414 46.76 18.87 20.81
C CYS A 414 45.30 18.59 20.45
N VAL A 415 44.41 19.57 20.65
CA VAL A 415 42.98 19.47 20.27
C VAL A 415 42.84 19.41 18.75
N ALA A 416 43.54 20.27 18.01
CA ALA A 416 43.48 20.31 16.55
C ALA A 416 43.93 18.99 15.92
N LYS A 417 45.03 18.38 16.42
CA LYS A 417 45.55 17.12 15.91
C LYS A 417 44.80 15.90 16.42
N GLY A 418 44.25 15.94 17.63
CA GLY A 418 43.30 14.95 18.14
C GLY A 418 42.04 14.89 17.26
N ALA A 419 41.45 16.06 16.97
CA ALA A 419 40.29 16.19 16.09
C ALA A 419 40.61 15.78 14.64
N ALA A 420 41.80 16.11 14.14
CA ALA A 420 42.23 15.68 12.81
C ALA A 420 42.30 14.15 12.68
N GLU A 421 42.73 13.44 13.72
CA GLU A 421 42.83 11.97 13.66
C GLU A 421 41.46 11.29 13.71
N THR A 422 40.54 11.79 14.53
CA THR A 422 39.16 11.31 14.53
C THR A 422 38.46 11.63 13.21
N LEU A 423 38.77 12.77 12.58
CA LEU A 423 38.30 13.13 11.24
C LEU A 423 38.78 12.16 10.18
N LYS A 424 40.08 11.80 10.14
CA LYS A 424 40.59 10.80 9.18
C LYS A 424 39.83 9.49 9.28
N PHE A 425 39.61 8.99 10.49
CA PHE A 425 38.88 7.75 10.73
C PHE A 425 37.41 7.86 10.32
N ASN A 426 36.72 8.95 10.69
CA ASN A 426 35.31 9.11 10.33
C ASN A 426 35.10 9.38 8.83
N MET A 427 36.01 10.11 8.18
CA MET A 427 36.01 10.29 6.72
C MET A 427 36.30 8.96 6.02
N ALA A 428 37.14 8.08 6.56
CA ALA A 428 37.29 6.72 6.04
C ALA A 428 36.01 5.88 6.22
N LEU A 429 35.43 5.92 7.43
CA LEU A 429 34.30 5.07 7.81
C LEU A 429 32.98 5.46 7.14
N ILE A 430 32.74 6.75 6.84
CA ILE A 430 31.44 7.23 6.33
C ILE A 430 31.06 6.64 4.96
N LEU A 431 32.04 6.19 4.17
CA LEU A 431 31.81 5.53 2.87
C LEU A 431 31.28 4.09 3.02
N LEU A 432 31.68 3.38 4.07
CA LEU A 432 31.32 1.97 4.23
C LEU A 432 29.81 1.76 4.38
N PRO A 433 29.05 2.55 5.19
CA PRO A 433 27.60 2.43 5.29
C PRO A 433 26.81 2.65 4.00
N VAL A 434 27.38 3.34 3.01
CA VAL A 434 26.73 3.59 1.71
C VAL A 434 27.10 2.55 0.63
N CYS A 435 27.98 1.59 0.98
CA CYS A 435 28.35 0.45 0.14
C CYS A 435 27.30 -0.67 0.30
N ARG A 436 26.13 -0.51 -0.34
CA ARG A 436 24.96 -1.38 -0.20
C ARG A 436 25.22 -2.82 -0.61
N ASN A 437 25.99 -3.07 -1.68
CA ASN A 437 26.28 -4.43 -2.11
C ASN A 437 27.18 -5.14 -1.09
N THR A 438 28.21 -4.43 -0.63
CA THR A 438 29.14 -4.92 0.39
C THR A 438 28.42 -5.22 1.70
N ILE A 439 27.55 -4.32 2.16
CA ILE A 439 26.75 -4.51 3.39
C ILE A 439 25.79 -5.68 3.25
N THR A 440 25.11 -5.80 2.10
CA THR A 440 24.18 -6.92 1.85
C THR A 440 24.93 -8.25 1.85
N TRP A 441 26.12 -8.28 1.25
CA TRP A 441 27.00 -9.46 1.27
C TRP A 441 27.45 -9.80 2.69
N LEU A 442 27.96 -8.82 3.45
CA LEU A 442 28.36 -9.01 4.86
C LEU A 442 27.19 -9.55 5.70
N ARG A 443 25.99 -8.97 5.54
CA ARG A 443 24.78 -9.40 6.25
C ARG A 443 24.38 -10.83 5.94
N ASN A 444 24.42 -11.24 4.67
CA ASN A 444 23.82 -12.50 4.22
C ASN A 444 24.82 -13.67 4.17
N LYS A 445 26.11 -13.40 3.95
CA LYS A 445 27.14 -14.43 3.74
C LYS A 445 28.04 -14.64 4.96
N THR A 446 28.08 -13.69 5.89
CA THR A 446 28.93 -13.79 7.09
C THR A 446 28.08 -13.89 8.35
N LYS A 447 28.68 -14.40 9.44
CA LYS A 447 28.05 -14.42 10.78
C LYS A 447 28.02 -13.03 11.43
N LEU A 448 28.56 -12.00 10.78
CA LEU A 448 28.69 -10.65 11.35
C LEU A 448 27.32 -9.97 11.57
N GLY A 449 26.28 -10.36 10.81
CA GLY A 449 24.90 -9.87 11.03
C GLY A 449 24.30 -10.25 12.39
N HIS A 450 24.88 -11.23 13.10
CA HIS A 450 24.49 -11.55 14.47
C HIS A 450 24.93 -10.48 15.47
N VAL A 451 26.01 -9.75 15.20
CA VAL A 451 26.61 -8.77 16.12
C VAL A 451 26.44 -7.33 15.62
N VAL A 452 26.39 -7.12 14.30
CA VAL A 452 26.31 -5.79 13.68
C VAL A 452 24.92 -5.56 13.07
N PRO A 453 24.23 -4.44 13.39
CA PRO A 453 22.92 -4.11 12.84
C PRO A 453 23.06 -3.45 11.46
N PHE A 454 23.38 -4.23 10.43
CA PHE A 454 23.62 -3.74 9.06
C PHE A 454 22.43 -2.99 8.44
N ASP A 455 21.20 -3.25 8.89
CA ASP A 455 19.99 -2.58 8.40
C ASP A 455 19.90 -1.11 8.85
N ASP A 456 20.69 -0.70 9.85
CA ASP A 456 20.81 0.69 10.31
C ASP A 456 21.97 1.46 9.65
N ASN A 457 22.56 0.93 8.58
CA ASN A 457 23.71 1.53 7.90
C ASN A 457 23.52 3.03 7.62
N LEU A 458 22.38 3.44 7.06
CA LEU A 458 22.12 4.84 6.72
C LEU A 458 21.87 5.71 7.96
N ASN A 459 21.37 5.13 9.06
CA ASN A 459 21.28 5.84 10.33
C ASN A 459 22.68 6.06 10.91
N PHE A 460 23.54 5.04 10.85
CA PHE A 460 24.94 5.15 11.27
C PHE A 460 25.73 6.15 10.42
N HIS A 461 25.53 6.20 9.10
CA HIS A 461 26.10 7.23 8.20
C HIS A 461 25.80 8.65 8.69
N LYS A 462 24.56 8.93 9.10
CA LYS A 462 24.17 10.25 9.63
C LYS A 462 24.85 10.56 10.96
N VAL A 463 24.99 9.57 11.83
CA VAL A 463 25.69 9.73 13.11
C VAL A 463 27.16 10.06 12.90
N ILE A 464 27.82 9.37 11.96
CA ILE A 464 29.21 9.67 11.56
C ILE A 464 29.31 11.08 10.99
N ALA A 465 28.36 11.51 10.15
CA ALA A 465 28.35 12.86 9.59
C ALA A 465 28.30 13.94 10.69
N VAL A 466 27.52 13.73 11.76
CA VAL A 466 27.49 14.64 12.92
C VAL A 466 28.86 14.68 13.63
N ALA A 467 29.50 13.53 13.83
CA ALA A 467 30.84 13.49 14.42
C ALA A 467 31.89 14.16 13.53
N ILE A 468 31.77 14.05 12.20
CA ILE A 468 32.61 14.80 11.26
C ILE A 468 32.40 16.31 11.43
N SER A 469 31.15 16.80 11.52
CA SER A 469 30.89 18.23 11.77
C SER A 469 31.57 18.72 13.05
N ILE A 470 31.47 17.96 14.14
CA ILE A 470 32.11 18.30 15.42
C ILE A 470 33.64 18.29 15.28
N GLY A 471 34.20 17.25 14.65
CA GLY A 471 35.64 17.14 14.42
C GLY A 471 36.19 18.28 13.55
N VAL A 472 35.47 18.65 12.48
CA VAL A 472 35.83 19.78 11.60
C VAL A 472 35.80 21.07 12.38
N GLY A 473 34.75 21.30 13.18
CA GLY A 473 34.65 22.47 14.05
C GLY A 473 35.83 22.58 15.01
N LEU A 474 36.11 21.52 15.78
CA LEU A 474 37.25 21.50 16.71
C LEU A 474 38.58 21.72 15.98
N HIS A 475 38.81 21.03 14.86
CA HIS A 475 40.04 21.14 14.10
C HIS A 475 40.25 22.54 13.51
N ALA A 476 39.24 23.07 12.81
CA ALA A 476 39.33 24.36 12.13
C ALA A 476 39.38 25.53 13.11
N ILE A 477 38.54 25.51 14.17
CA ILE A 477 38.55 26.56 15.19
C ILE A 477 39.89 26.57 15.93
N SER A 478 40.39 25.42 16.39
CA SER A 478 41.69 25.38 17.08
C SER A 478 42.83 25.89 16.19
N HIS A 479 42.83 25.56 14.89
CA HIS A 479 43.84 26.10 13.98
C HIS A 479 43.69 27.62 13.74
N LEU A 480 42.49 28.08 13.39
CA LEU A 480 42.24 29.47 13.00
C LEU A 480 42.28 30.45 14.18
N THR A 481 41.70 30.09 15.33
CA THR A 481 41.49 31.04 16.44
C THR A 481 42.53 30.92 17.55
N CYS A 482 43.37 29.87 17.54
CA CYS A 482 44.33 29.65 18.61
C CYS A 482 45.75 29.35 18.12
N ASP A 483 45.93 28.36 17.26
CA ASP A 483 47.27 27.96 16.78
C ASP A 483 47.95 29.08 15.98
N PHE A 484 47.27 29.62 14.95
CA PHE A 484 47.86 30.68 14.12
C PHE A 484 48.12 31.96 14.93
N PRO A 485 47.19 32.47 15.77
CA PRO A 485 47.48 33.61 16.63
C PRO A 485 48.65 33.38 17.59
N ARG A 486 48.77 32.18 18.19
CA ARG A 486 49.90 31.86 19.07
C ARG A 486 51.24 31.86 18.35
N LEU A 487 51.29 31.34 17.12
CA LEU A 487 52.49 31.43 16.26
C LEU A 487 52.83 32.88 15.89
N LEU A 488 51.83 33.73 15.64
CA LEU A 488 51.99 35.15 15.33
C LEU A 488 52.34 36.03 16.54
N HIS A 489 52.19 35.54 17.77
CA HIS A 489 52.53 36.28 18.98
C HIS A 489 53.70 35.66 19.75
N ALA A 490 54.25 34.55 19.28
CA ALA A 490 55.46 33.95 19.85
C ALA A 490 56.66 34.89 19.69
N THR A 491 57.46 35.02 20.76
CA THR A 491 58.75 35.70 20.69
C THR A 491 59.72 34.92 19.79
N ASP A 492 60.75 35.57 19.25
CA ASP A 492 61.72 34.92 18.37
C ASP A 492 62.40 33.72 19.06
N GLN A 493 62.63 33.81 20.38
CA GLN A 493 63.19 32.72 21.18
C GLN A 493 62.21 31.55 21.38
N GLU A 494 60.91 31.83 21.54
CA GLU A 494 59.87 30.81 21.60
C GLU A 494 59.61 30.16 20.23
N TYR A 495 59.87 30.87 19.13
CA TYR A 495 59.64 30.38 17.77
C TYR A 495 60.71 29.40 17.27
N ILE A 496 61.92 29.38 17.85
CA ILE A 496 63.04 28.49 17.45
C ILE A 496 62.61 27.03 17.16
N PRO A 497 61.77 26.38 18.00
CA PRO A 497 61.36 24.99 17.74
C PRO A 497 60.47 24.81 16.48
N MET A 498 59.95 25.90 15.91
CA MET A 498 59.02 25.92 14.76
C MET A 498 59.73 26.08 13.42
N GLU A 499 61.00 26.50 13.42
CA GLU A 499 61.81 26.69 12.20
C GLU A 499 61.79 25.48 11.25
N PRO A 500 61.87 24.22 11.71
CA PRO A 500 61.84 23.06 10.82
C PRO A 500 60.51 22.85 10.07
N PHE A 501 59.45 23.54 10.48
CA PHE A 501 58.09 23.38 9.95
C PHE A 501 57.62 24.60 9.14
N PHE A 502 58.00 25.80 9.58
CA PHE A 502 57.52 27.06 9.02
C PHE A 502 58.63 27.96 8.45
N GLY A 503 59.90 27.54 8.56
CA GLY A 503 61.07 28.29 8.09
C GLY A 503 61.68 29.20 9.15
N HIS A 504 62.89 29.71 8.88
CA HIS A 504 63.70 30.50 9.82
C HIS A 504 63.07 31.83 10.22
N LYS A 505 62.34 32.48 9.30
CA LYS A 505 61.61 33.71 9.61
C LYS A 505 60.18 33.36 9.99
N ARG A 506 59.75 33.84 11.16
CA ARG A 506 58.36 33.76 11.61
C ARG A 506 57.44 34.47 10.61
N PRO A 507 56.29 33.88 10.23
CA PRO A 507 55.33 34.57 9.38
C PRO A 507 54.82 35.84 10.08
N ASP A 508 54.90 36.98 9.39
CA ASP A 508 54.51 38.28 9.96
C ASP A 508 52.98 38.50 9.93
N ASP A 509 52.27 37.79 9.03
CA ASP A 509 50.86 38.00 8.74
C ASP A 509 50.01 36.75 8.92
N TYR A 510 48.82 36.90 9.54
CA TYR A 510 47.82 35.82 9.65
C TYR A 510 47.41 35.24 8.30
N TRP A 511 47.33 36.09 7.28
CA TRP A 511 46.95 35.71 5.92
C TRP A 511 47.94 34.75 5.28
N TRP A 512 49.19 34.67 5.75
CA TRP A 512 50.15 33.69 5.28
C TRP A 512 49.65 32.26 5.52
N PHE A 513 49.11 31.98 6.72
CA PHE A 513 48.58 30.66 7.07
C PHE A 513 47.28 30.32 6.32
N VAL A 514 46.43 31.33 6.10
CA VAL A 514 45.14 31.17 5.40
C VAL A 514 45.33 30.97 3.91
N LYS A 515 46.26 31.69 3.28
CA LYS A 515 46.60 31.57 1.85
C LYS A 515 47.49 30.36 1.55
N GLY A 516 48.11 29.78 2.57
CA GLY A 516 48.81 28.50 2.47
C GLY A 516 47.89 27.39 1.95
N VAL A 517 48.49 26.34 1.36
CA VAL A 517 47.75 25.24 0.73
C VAL A 517 46.78 24.59 1.72
N GLU A 518 47.21 24.41 2.96
CA GLU A 518 46.44 23.88 4.09
C GLU A 518 45.22 24.74 4.42
N GLY A 519 45.40 26.07 4.47
CA GLY A 519 44.34 27.03 4.78
C GLY A 519 43.28 27.07 3.68
N VAL A 520 43.71 27.22 2.42
CA VAL A 520 42.80 27.28 1.26
C VAL A 520 42.03 25.98 1.09
N THR A 521 42.72 24.83 1.11
CA THR A 521 42.06 23.52 1.02
C THR A 521 41.09 23.29 2.18
N GLY A 522 41.49 23.66 3.40
CA GLY A 522 40.65 23.57 4.60
C GLY A 522 39.36 24.38 4.49
N ILE A 523 39.45 25.65 4.10
CA ILE A 523 38.30 26.55 3.97
C ILE A 523 37.35 26.07 2.87
N ILE A 524 37.88 25.71 1.70
CA ILE A 524 37.06 25.19 0.59
C ILE A 524 36.32 23.91 1.04
N MET A 525 37.01 22.98 1.70
CA MET A 525 36.36 21.78 2.23
C MET A 525 35.22 22.12 3.22
N VAL A 526 35.46 23.03 4.17
CA VAL A 526 34.44 23.44 5.16
C VAL A 526 33.22 24.04 4.46
N VAL A 527 33.40 24.91 3.47
CA VAL A 527 32.29 25.53 2.71
C VAL A 527 31.49 24.47 1.95
N LEU A 528 32.17 23.59 1.19
CA LEU A 528 31.50 22.53 0.43
C LEU A 528 30.74 21.56 1.35
N MET A 529 31.34 21.21 2.49
CA MET A 529 30.70 20.35 3.49
C MET A 529 29.50 21.04 4.15
N ALA A 530 29.58 22.34 4.44
CA ALA A 530 28.47 23.11 5.00
C ALA A 530 27.27 23.13 4.04
N ILE A 531 27.51 23.35 2.74
CA ILE A 531 26.47 23.27 1.70
C ILE A 531 25.87 21.85 1.66
N ALA A 532 26.70 20.83 1.56
CA ALA A 532 26.25 19.44 1.45
C ALA A 532 25.46 18.98 2.69
N PHE A 533 25.90 19.34 3.90
CA PHE A 533 25.24 18.95 5.15
C PHE A 533 23.93 19.69 5.36
N THR A 534 23.87 20.97 5.01
CA THR A 534 22.64 21.79 5.10
C THR A 534 21.55 21.23 4.18
N LEU A 535 21.89 20.97 2.92
CA LEU A 535 20.96 20.44 1.92
C LEU A 535 20.59 18.96 2.17
N ALA A 536 21.42 18.21 2.90
CA ALA A 536 21.11 16.85 3.33
C ALA A 536 20.12 16.78 4.51
N THR A 537 19.84 17.89 5.20
CA THR A 537 18.87 17.89 6.30
C THR A 537 17.45 17.57 5.83
N PRO A 538 16.60 16.94 6.66
CA PRO A 538 15.26 16.53 6.23
C PRO A 538 14.34 17.68 5.82
N TRP A 539 14.64 18.92 6.24
CA TRP A 539 13.80 20.08 6.00
C TRP A 539 14.00 20.59 4.56
N PHE A 540 15.26 20.75 4.14
CA PHE A 540 15.63 21.11 2.78
C PHE A 540 15.38 19.98 1.77
N ARG A 541 15.82 18.76 2.10
CA ARG A 541 15.66 17.59 1.20
C ARG A 541 14.20 17.25 0.90
N ARG A 542 13.29 17.44 1.87
CA ARG A 542 11.84 17.18 1.68
C ARG A 542 11.06 18.40 1.21
N GLY A 543 11.72 19.52 0.92
CA GLY A 543 11.07 20.75 0.45
C GLY A 543 10.02 21.29 1.43
N ARG A 544 10.22 21.12 2.75
CA ARG A 544 9.26 21.57 3.77
C ARG A 544 9.36 23.05 4.09
N LEU A 545 10.43 23.72 3.64
CA LEU A 545 10.63 25.15 3.79
C LEU A 545 10.00 25.87 2.60
N ASN A 546 9.05 26.75 2.88
CA ASN A 546 8.49 27.66 1.89
C ASN A 546 9.47 28.82 1.67
N LEU A 547 10.48 28.59 0.83
CA LEU A 547 11.44 29.63 0.43
C LEU A 547 10.90 30.45 -0.75
N PRO A 548 11.33 31.73 -0.90
CA PRO A 548 10.96 32.57 -2.04
C PRO A 548 11.41 31.95 -3.37
N LYS A 549 10.72 32.30 -4.47
CA LYS A 549 10.85 31.69 -5.81
C LYS A 549 12.30 31.39 -6.28
N PRO A 550 13.31 32.28 -6.15
CA PRO A 550 14.66 31.96 -6.61
C PRO A 550 15.36 30.84 -5.81
N LEU A 551 15.04 30.70 -4.52
CA LEU A 551 15.66 29.71 -3.62
C LEU A 551 14.92 28.37 -3.60
N LYS A 552 13.73 28.30 -4.21
CA LYS A 552 12.92 27.07 -4.25
C LYS A 552 13.63 25.94 -5.00
N ASN A 553 14.41 26.27 -6.03
CA ASN A 553 15.21 25.31 -6.81
C ASN A 553 16.37 24.68 -6.00
N LEU A 554 16.75 25.29 -4.86
CA LEU A 554 17.76 24.77 -3.94
C LEU A 554 17.17 23.80 -2.91
N THR A 555 15.90 23.44 -3.03
CA THR A 555 15.22 22.49 -2.13
C THR A 555 14.75 21.26 -2.90
N GLY A 556 14.60 20.14 -2.20
CA GLY A 556 14.16 18.87 -2.79
C GLY A 556 15.28 17.84 -2.97
N PHE A 557 14.90 16.70 -3.54
CA PHE A 557 15.81 15.54 -3.65
C PHE A 557 16.95 15.78 -4.65
N ASN A 558 16.70 16.46 -5.78
CA ASN A 558 17.72 16.77 -6.77
C ASN A 558 18.81 17.69 -6.21
N ALA A 559 18.42 18.76 -5.52
CA ALA A 559 19.36 19.67 -4.85
C ALA A 559 20.25 18.92 -3.84
N PHE A 560 19.64 18.08 -2.99
CA PHE A 560 20.37 17.17 -2.10
C PHE A 560 21.34 16.29 -2.86
N TRP A 561 20.91 15.63 -3.94
CA TRP A 561 21.71 14.66 -4.67
C TRP A 561 22.95 15.30 -5.28
N TYR A 562 22.80 16.43 -5.98
CA TYR A 562 23.93 17.14 -6.60
C TYR A 562 24.86 17.73 -5.54
N SER A 563 24.33 18.38 -4.50
CA SER A 563 25.17 18.94 -3.44
C SER A 563 25.92 17.86 -2.67
N HIS A 564 25.33 16.68 -2.50
CA HIS A 564 25.99 15.58 -1.79
C HIS A 564 27.19 15.06 -2.57
N HIS A 565 27.15 15.03 -3.92
CA HIS A 565 28.28 14.63 -4.78
C HIS A 565 29.50 15.56 -4.70
N LEU A 566 29.37 16.75 -4.11
CA LEU A 566 30.52 17.60 -3.76
C LEU A 566 31.53 16.88 -2.86
N PHE A 567 31.15 15.76 -2.22
CA PHE A 567 32.07 14.89 -1.50
C PHE A 567 33.28 14.48 -2.36
N VAL A 568 33.12 14.30 -3.68
CA VAL A 568 34.24 13.93 -4.56
C VAL A 568 35.34 14.98 -4.51
N ILE A 569 34.97 16.26 -4.62
CA ILE A 569 35.90 17.39 -4.53
C ILE A 569 36.50 17.46 -3.12
N VAL A 570 35.67 17.28 -2.08
CA VAL A 570 36.14 17.29 -0.68
C VAL A 570 37.19 16.21 -0.43
N TYR A 571 37.06 15.00 -0.97
CA TYR A 571 38.05 13.94 -0.79
C TYR A 571 39.36 14.22 -1.53
N VAL A 572 39.30 14.80 -2.74
CA VAL A 572 40.49 15.24 -3.47
C VAL A 572 41.23 16.30 -2.64
N LEU A 573 40.51 17.31 -2.14
CA LEU A 573 41.08 18.35 -1.30
C LEU A 573 41.61 17.80 0.03
N LEU A 574 40.96 16.79 0.62
CA LEU A 574 41.41 16.13 1.85
C LEU A 574 42.74 15.40 1.67
N ILE A 575 42.95 14.77 0.50
CA ILE A 575 44.23 14.15 0.15
C ILE A 575 45.31 15.22 0.01
N VAL A 576 45.05 16.30 -0.73
CA VAL A 576 46.00 17.41 -0.89
C VAL A 576 46.36 18.03 0.47
N HIS A 577 45.34 18.33 1.28
CA HIS A 577 45.47 18.84 2.65
C HIS A 577 46.26 17.87 3.55
N GLY A 578 46.11 16.56 3.36
CA GLY A 578 46.86 15.53 4.08
C GLY A 578 48.31 15.31 3.61
N ILE A 579 48.66 15.75 2.40
CA ILE A 579 50.01 15.62 1.82
C ILE A 579 50.86 16.85 2.13
N LYS A 580 50.27 18.05 2.04
CA LYS A 580 50.90 19.32 2.39
C LYS A 580 50.53 19.61 3.85
N LEU A 581 51.25 19.04 4.81
CA LEU A 581 51.00 19.28 6.24
C LEU A 581 52.15 20.09 6.82
N TYR A 582 51.83 21.17 7.55
CA TYR A 582 52.81 21.99 8.28
C TYR A 582 53.71 21.18 9.22
N LEU A 583 53.14 20.33 10.09
CA LEU A 583 53.89 19.70 11.21
C LEU A 583 54.44 18.31 10.88
N SER A 584 54.37 17.85 9.62
CA SER A 584 54.79 16.49 9.23
C SER A 584 55.20 16.39 7.76
N HIS A 585 56.50 16.49 7.51
CA HIS A 585 57.06 16.42 6.14
C HIS A 585 57.40 15.00 5.66
N LYS A 586 57.77 14.08 6.57
CA LYS A 586 58.13 12.70 6.22
C LYS A 586 56.93 11.93 5.68
N TRP A 587 57.05 11.37 4.47
CA TRP A 587 55.92 10.77 3.72
C TRP A 587 55.19 9.67 4.51
N TYR A 588 55.93 8.76 5.17
CA TYR A 588 55.36 7.65 5.94
C TYR A 588 54.63 8.08 7.23
N LYS A 589 54.82 9.34 7.68
CA LYS A 589 54.09 9.92 8.82
C LYS A 589 52.78 10.61 8.38
N LYS A 590 52.57 10.80 7.08
CA LYS A 590 51.36 11.42 6.51
C LYS A 590 50.26 10.37 6.37
N THR A 591 49.60 10.05 7.48
CA THR A 591 48.68 8.89 7.55
C THR A 591 47.36 9.05 6.81
N THR A 592 46.99 10.26 6.34
CA THR A 592 45.66 10.51 5.73
C THR A 592 45.35 9.57 4.57
N TRP A 593 46.29 9.36 3.64
CA TRP A 593 46.07 8.46 2.51
C TRP A 593 45.91 6.99 2.94
N MET A 594 46.55 6.59 4.03
CA MET A 594 46.47 5.21 4.55
C MET A 594 45.07 4.90 5.07
N TYR A 595 44.44 5.85 5.77
CA TYR A 595 43.05 5.72 6.22
C TYR A 595 42.07 5.65 5.03
N LEU A 596 42.31 6.45 3.99
CA LEU A 596 41.37 6.59 2.88
C LEU A 596 41.53 5.50 1.79
N ALA A 597 42.71 4.91 1.63
CA ALA A 597 43.01 4.00 0.52
C ALA A 597 42.01 2.84 0.41
N VAL A 598 41.81 2.07 1.48
CA VAL A 598 40.93 0.89 1.46
C VAL A 598 39.45 1.27 1.29
N PRO A 599 38.86 2.22 2.06
CA PRO A 599 37.45 2.55 1.91
C PRO A 599 37.11 3.24 0.58
N VAL A 600 37.99 4.11 0.08
CA VAL A 600 37.80 4.76 -1.23
C VAL A 600 37.88 3.73 -2.35
N LEU A 601 38.86 2.83 -2.31
CA LEU A 601 38.96 1.73 -3.28
C LEU A 601 37.71 0.84 -3.24
N LEU A 602 37.28 0.43 -2.04
CA LEU A 602 36.08 -0.40 -1.88
C LEU A 602 34.83 0.31 -2.42
N TYR A 603 34.65 1.60 -2.11
CA TYR A 603 33.55 2.40 -2.63
C TYR A 603 33.62 2.52 -4.16
N ALA A 604 34.80 2.80 -4.72
CA ALA A 604 35.02 2.89 -6.16
C ALA A 604 34.73 1.56 -6.86
N CYS A 605 35.24 0.44 -6.33
CA CYS A 605 34.95 -0.90 -6.83
C CYS A 605 33.45 -1.20 -6.77
N GLU A 606 32.73 -0.84 -5.70
CA GLU A 606 31.29 -1.04 -5.65
C GLU A 606 30.55 -0.21 -6.72
N ARG A 607 30.98 1.04 -6.94
CA ARG A 607 30.41 1.91 -7.99
C ARG A 607 30.70 1.39 -9.38
N LEU A 608 31.91 0.88 -9.62
CA LEU A 608 32.31 0.23 -10.88
C LEU A 608 31.52 -1.05 -11.10
N VAL A 609 31.43 -1.95 -10.11
CA VAL A 609 30.60 -3.16 -10.20
C VAL A 609 29.15 -2.81 -10.51
N ARG A 610 28.61 -1.73 -9.94
CA ARG A 610 27.25 -1.27 -10.29
C ARG A 610 27.16 -0.72 -11.71
N ALA A 611 28.18 -0.01 -12.20
CA ALA A 611 28.22 0.51 -13.56
C ALA A 611 28.39 -0.61 -14.62
N PHE A 612 29.19 -1.65 -14.31
CA PHE A 612 29.45 -2.79 -15.19
C PHE A 612 28.40 -3.90 -15.08
N ARG A 613 27.69 -4.01 -13.96
CA ARG A 613 26.51 -4.87 -13.87
C ARG A 613 25.51 -4.32 -14.86
N SER A 614 25.20 -5.09 -15.91
CA SER A 614 24.28 -4.81 -17.04
C SER A 614 22.81 -4.62 -16.62
N SER A 615 22.61 -3.86 -15.55
CA SER A 615 21.38 -3.65 -14.81
C SER A 615 20.48 -2.66 -15.52
N ILE A 616 21.07 -1.66 -16.21
CA ILE A 616 20.36 -0.74 -17.09
C ILE A 616 19.96 -1.50 -18.35
N ARG A 617 18.68 -1.86 -18.45
CA ARG A 617 18.13 -2.55 -19.61
C ARG A 617 16.94 -1.79 -20.14
N ALA A 618 16.92 -1.63 -21.46
CA ALA A 618 15.69 -1.23 -22.15
C ALA A 618 14.71 -2.40 -22.09
N VAL A 619 13.48 -2.10 -21.67
CA VAL A 619 12.41 -3.09 -21.55
C VAL A 619 11.27 -2.73 -22.47
N LYS A 620 10.62 -3.77 -23.03
CA LYS A 620 9.39 -3.58 -23.80
C LYS A 620 8.24 -3.38 -22.84
N ILE A 621 7.40 -2.40 -23.12
CA ILE A 621 6.17 -2.16 -22.36
C ILE A 621 5.12 -3.14 -22.87
N LEU A 622 4.61 -3.96 -21.98
CA LEU A 622 3.59 -4.97 -22.29
C LEU A 622 2.19 -4.38 -22.13
N LYS A 623 1.99 -3.63 -21.03
CA LYS A 623 0.70 -3.06 -20.65
C LYS A 623 0.86 -1.80 -19.82
N VAL A 624 0.01 -0.83 -20.07
CA VAL A 624 -0.10 0.44 -19.35
C VAL A 624 -1.54 0.62 -18.89
N ALA A 625 -1.73 1.02 -17.64
CA ALA A 625 -3.04 1.23 -17.05
C ALA A 625 -3.03 2.49 -16.18
N VAL A 626 -3.89 3.47 -16.49
CA VAL A 626 -3.99 4.73 -15.75
C VAL A 626 -5.23 4.71 -14.86
N TYR A 627 -5.04 4.60 -13.55
CA TYR A 627 -6.11 4.50 -12.58
C TYR A 627 -6.65 5.84 -12.08
N PRO A 628 -7.96 5.91 -11.76
CA PRO A 628 -8.53 6.92 -10.88
C PRO A 628 -7.73 7.03 -9.57
N GLY A 629 -7.60 8.23 -9.02
CA GLY A 629 -6.72 8.46 -7.86
C GLY A 629 -5.25 8.67 -8.21
N ASN A 630 -4.95 9.05 -9.46
CA ASN A 630 -3.63 9.52 -9.86
C ASN A 630 -2.51 8.45 -9.76
N VAL A 631 -2.81 7.22 -10.19
CA VAL A 631 -1.85 6.11 -10.22
C VAL A 631 -1.68 5.57 -11.64
N LEU A 632 -0.44 5.28 -12.03
CA LEU A 632 -0.07 4.64 -13.27
C LEU A 632 0.50 3.26 -12.97
N ALA A 633 -0.09 2.19 -13.53
CA ALA A 633 0.52 0.87 -13.52
C ALA A 633 1.23 0.61 -14.84
N LEU A 634 2.48 0.16 -14.73
CA LEU A 634 3.34 -0.15 -15.85
C LEU A 634 3.77 -1.62 -15.75
N HIS A 635 3.45 -2.40 -16.77
CA HIS A 635 3.86 -3.79 -16.94
C HIS A 635 4.88 -3.86 -18.07
N VAL A 636 6.07 -4.39 -17.78
CA VAL A 636 7.20 -4.46 -18.70
C VAL A 636 7.71 -5.89 -18.82
N SER A 637 8.37 -6.18 -19.94
CA SER A 637 9.03 -7.47 -20.18
C SER A 637 10.11 -7.72 -19.13
N LYS A 638 10.15 -8.92 -18.55
CA LYS A 638 11.21 -9.33 -17.62
C LYS A 638 12.49 -9.66 -18.39
N PRO A 639 13.61 -8.95 -18.19
CA PRO A 639 14.84 -9.25 -18.91
C PRO A 639 15.39 -10.63 -18.56
N GLN A 640 16.03 -11.30 -19.54
CA GLN A 640 16.63 -12.61 -19.32
C GLN A 640 17.69 -12.57 -18.20
N GLY A 641 17.55 -13.44 -17.20
CA GLY A 641 18.43 -13.47 -16.02
C GLY A 641 18.09 -12.45 -14.92
N PHE A 642 17.04 -11.64 -15.06
CA PHE A 642 16.57 -10.73 -14.01
C PHE A 642 15.90 -11.52 -12.87
N LYS A 643 16.66 -11.83 -11.82
CA LYS A 643 16.20 -12.55 -10.62
C LYS A 643 16.02 -11.59 -9.45
N TYR A 644 14.83 -11.55 -8.86
CA TYR A 644 14.49 -10.71 -7.71
C TYR A 644 13.67 -11.46 -6.66
N ARG A 645 13.47 -10.85 -5.49
CA ARG A 645 12.63 -11.35 -4.38
C ARG A 645 11.43 -10.45 -4.12
N SER A 646 10.33 -10.96 -3.57
CA SER A 646 9.21 -10.10 -3.20
C SER A 646 9.61 -9.03 -2.19
N GLY A 647 9.08 -7.82 -2.39
CA GLY A 647 9.43 -6.63 -1.61
C GLY A 647 10.66 -5.87 -2.10
N GLN A 648 11.40 -6.33 -3.13
CA GLN A 648 12.44 -5.49 -3.76
C GLN A 648 11.81 -4.31 -4.52
N TYR A 649 12.63 -3.31 -4.82
CA TYR A 649 12.30 -2.22 -5.74
C TYR A 649 13.29 -2.17 -6.90
N MET A 650 12.96 -1.42 -7.94
CA MET A 650 13.86 -1.10 -9.06
C MET A 650 13.76 0.39 -9.38
N PHE A 651 14.79 0.94 -10.00
CA PHE A 651 14.73 2.29 -10.57
C PHE A 651 14.18 2.22 -11.98
N VAL A 652 13.35 3.19 -12.31
CA VAL A 652 12.75 3.37 -13.62
C VAL A 652 13.20 4.72 -14.17
N ASN A 653 13.64 4.72 -15.42
CA ASN A 653 13.92 5.91 -16.20
C ASN A 653 13.03 5.89 -17.46
N CYS A 654 12.50 7.06 -17.82
CA CYS A 654 11.74 7.26 -19.04
C CYS A 654 12.37 8.43 -19.79
N ALA A 655 13.00 8.13 -20.93
CA ALA A 655 13.74 9.13 -21.70
C ALA A 655 12.86 10.27 -22.22
N ALA A 656 11.57 10.01 -22.44
CA ALA A 656 10.58 11.01 -22.84
C ALA A 656 10.24 12.04 -21.75
N VAL A 657 10.53 11.73 -20.47
CA VAL A 657 10.33 12.64 -19.33
C VAL A 657 11.65 13.32 -18.98
N SER A 658 12.67 12.50 -18.69
CA SER A 658 14.03 12.99 -18.43
C SER A 658 15.04 11.88 -18.68
N PRO A 659 16.05 12.10 -19.54
CA PRO A 659 17.04 11.06 -19.88
C PRO A 659 18.00 10.73 -18.72
N PHE A 660 18.12 11.59 -17.71
CA PHE A 660 19.09 11.44 -16.63
C PHE A 660 18.48 11.08 -15.28
N GLU A 661 17.16 11.26 -15.09
CA GLU A 661 16.51 11.01 -13.81
C GLU A 661 16.07 9.55 -13.64
N TRP A 662 16.39 8.98 -12.48
CA TRP A 662 16.03 7.62 -12.10
C TRP A 662 15.21 7.64 -10.82
N HIS A 663 14.02 7.03 -10.86
CA HIS A 663 13.09 7.05 -9.73
C HIS A 663 12.81 5.62 -9.22
N PRO A 664 12.88 5.37 -7.90
CA PRO A 664 12.70 4.03 -7.33
C PRO A 664 11.22 3.67 -7.16
N PHE A 665 10.84 2.46 -7.57
CA PHE A 665 9.49 1.90 -7.40
C PHE A 665 9.54 0.45 -6.97
N SER A 666 8.71 0.10 -5.98
CA SER A 666 8.52 -1.29 -5.53
C SER A 666 8.01 -2.16 -6.67
N ILE A 667 8.62 -3.33 -6.83
CA ILE A 667 8.16 -4.31 -7.81
C ILE A 667 6.88 -4.95 -7.27
N THR A 668 5.78 -4.81 -8.02
CA THR A 668 4.46 -5.31 -7.61
C THR A 668 4.18 -6.73 -8.07
N SER A 669 4.84 -7.20 -9.13
CA SER A 669 4.76 -8.58 -9.61
C SER A 669 5.48 -9.55 -8.66
N ALA A 670 5.06 -10.83 -8.67
CA ALA A 670 5.74 -11.89 -7.93
C ALA A 670 6.99 -12.37 -8.69
N PRO A 671 8.05 -12.84 -8.00
CA PRO A 671 9.26 -13.36 -8.63
C PRO A 671 9.04 -14.44 -9.69
N GLY A 672 7.96 -15.21 -9.56
CA GLY A 672 7.53 -16.23 -10.52
C GLY A 672 6.82 -15.71 -11.76
N ASP A 673 6.38 -14.44 -11.78
CA ASP A 673 5.71 -13.85 -12.95
C ASP A 673 6.71 -13.65 -14.12
N ASP A 674 6.24 -13.81 -15.36
CA ASP A 674 7.02 -13.62 -16.59
C ASP A 674 7.19 -12.14 -16.99
N TYR A 675 6.57 -11.24 -16.23
CA TYR A 675 6.64 -9.79 -16.41
C TYR A 675 7.10 -9.10 -15.12
N LEU A 676 7.53 -7.86 -15.26
CA LEU A 676 7.76 -6.96 -14.13
C LEU A 676 6.65 -5.91 -14.11
N SER A 677 6.07 -5.63 -12.95
CA SER A 677 5.13 -4.51 -12.82
C SER A 677 5.50 -3.54 -11.70
N VAL A 678 5.14 -2.28 -11.89
CA VAL A 678 5.23 -1.20 -10.90
C VAL A 678 3.95 -0.39 -10.91
N HIS A 679 3.56 0.13 -9.74
CA HIS A 679 2.42 1.05 -9.59
C HIS A 679 2.93 2.38 -9.04
N ILE A 680 2.76 3.44 -9.81
CA ILE A 680 3.39 4.75 -9.64
C ILE A 680 2.30 5.77 -9.32
N ARG A 681 2.29 6.29 -8.09
CA ARG A 681 1.41 7.41 -7.71
C ARG A 681 2.01 8.75 -8.17
N THR A 682 1.20 9.61 -8.78
CA THR A 682 1.67 10.94 -9.20
C THR A 682 1.75 11.89 -8.01
N LEU A 683 2.96 12.12 -7.52
CA LEU A 683 3.24 12.96 -6.35
C LEU A 683 4.16 14.14 -6.68
N GLY A 684 5.02 14.00 -7.69
CA GLY A 684 5.99 15.01 -8.13
C GLY A 684 5.84 15.38 -9.60
N ASP A 685 6.67 16.32 -10.03
CA ASP A 685 6.85 16.76 -11.42
C ASP A 685 7.14 15.59 -12.37
N TRP A 686 8.17 14.79 -12.08
CA TRP A 686 8.56 13.65 -12.92
C TRP A 686 7.42 12.63 -13.06
N THR A 687 6.78 12.24 -11.95
CA THR A 687 5.67 11.28 -11.98
C THR A 687 4.43 11.82 -12.69
N ARG A 688 4.20 13.14 -12.66
CA ARG A 688 3.08 13.79 -13.35
C ARG A 688 3.32 13.82 -14.85
N GLN A 689 4.53 14.20 -15.28
CA GLN A 689 4.94 14.14 -16.68
C GLN A 689 4.91 12.70 -17.20
N LEU A 690 5.38 11.73 -16.42
CA LEU A 690 5.28 10.31 -16.76
C LEU A 690 3.84 9.90 -17.05
N LYS A 691 2.90 10.25 -16.15
CA LYS A 691 1.48 10.00 -16.37
C LYS A 691 0.99 10.69 -17.65
N THR A 692 1.31 11.97 -17.87
CA THR A 692 0.91 12.69 -19.09
C THR A 692 1.38 11.99 -20.37
N VAL A 693 2.66 11.61 -20.43
CA VAL A 693 3.23 10.90 -21.59
C VAL A 693 2.49 9.58 -21.83
N PHE A 694 2.25 8.79 -20.79
CA PHE A 694 1.56 7.51 -20.95
C PHE A 694 0.05 7.65 -21.19
N SER A 695 -0.59 8.69 -20.66
CA SER A 695 -2.00 8.98 -20.93
C SER A 695 -2.26 9.37 -22.38
N GLN A 696 -1.30 10.01 -23.07
CA GLN A 696 -1.41 10.32 -24.50
C GLN A 696 -1.34 9.07 -25.39
N VAL A 697 -0.71 8.00 -24.90
CA VAL A 697 -0.56 6.73 -25.62
C VAL A 697 -1.72 5.77 -25.32
N CYS A 698 -2.43 5.95 -24.20
CA CYS A 698 -3.58 5.14 -23.84
C CYS A 698 -4.84 5.56 -24.61
N GLN A 699 -5.56 4.58 -25.16
CA GLN A 699 -6.86 4.82 -25.78
C GLN A 699 -7.99 4.80 -24.73
N PRO A 700 -9.11 5.52 -24.96
CA PRO A 700 -10.32 5.35 -24.18
C PRO A 700 -10.88 3.92 -24.30
N PRO A 701 -11.59 3.40 -23.29
CA PRO A 701 -12.20 2.08 -23.36
C PRO A 701 -13.22 1.99 -24.52
N PRO A 702 -13.38 0.81 -25.16
CA PRO A 702 -14.39 0.62 -26.20
C PRO A 702 -15.81 0.87 -25.66
N ALA A 703 -16.68 1.41 -26.52
CA ALA A 703 -18.03 1.89 -26.18
C ALA A 703 -18.86 0.83 -25.42
N GLY A 704 -19.52 1.25 -24.34
CA GLY A 704 -20.38 0.40 -23.50
C GLY A 704 -19.72 -0.12 -22.21
N LYS A 705 -18.43 0.17 -21.96
CA LYS A 705 -17.76 -0.12 -20.67
C LYS A 705 -17.18 1.16 -20.08
N SER A 706 -17.76 1.67 -19.00
CA SER A 706 -17.08 2.68 -18.15
C SER A 706 -15.75 2.06 -17.69
N GLY A 707 -14.62 2.65 -18.08
CA GLY A 707 -13.36 1.90 -18.09
C GLY A 707 -12.08 2.73 -18.01
N LEU A 708 -11.07 2.08 -17.46
CA LEU A 708 -9.71 2.57 -17.28
C LEU A 708 -9.02 2.90 -18.62
N LEU A 709 -8.29 4.02 -18.72
CA LEU A 709 -7.38 4.25 -19.85
C LEU A 709 -6.29 3.17 -19.85
N ARG A 710 -6.25 2.36 -20.91
CA ARG A 710 -5.33 1.23 -21.06
C ARG A 710 -4.73 1.19 -22.45
N ALA A 711 -3.50 0.72 -22.54
CA ALA A 711 -2.87 0.33 -23.79
C ALA A 711 -2.13 -1.00 -23.57
N ASP A 712 -2.42 -1.98 -24.42
CA ASP A 712 -1.81 -3.29 -24.41
C ASP A 712 -1.05 -3.49 -25.75
N TYR A 713 0.14 -4.10 -25.71
CA TYR A 713 0.98 -4.31 -26.89
C TYR A 713 0.42 -5.38 -27.88
N ASN A 714 -0.58 -6.17 -27.46
CA ASN A 714 -1.09 -7.34 -28.18
C ASN A 714 -2.60 -7.28 -28.52
N GLN A 715 -3.19 -6.11 -28.80
CA GLN A 715 -4.56 -6.08 -29.34
C GLN A 715 -4.54 -6.48 -30.84
N GLY A 716 -4.85 -7.74 -31.12
CA GLY A 716 -4.90 -8.34 -32.45
C GLY A 716 -6.09 -7.89 -33.30
N GLY A 717 -6.09 -6.62 -33.72
CA GLY A 717 -6.92 -6.09 -34.81
C GLY A 717 -6.10 -5.08 -35.62
N ASP A 718 -6.61 -4.62 -36.76
CA ASP A 718 -5.97 -3.71 -37.75
C ASP A 718 -5.51 -2.32 -37.22
N SER A 719 -5.35 -2.15 -35.92
CA SER A 719 -4.85 -0.94 -35.26
C SER A 719 -3.31 -0.96 -35.17
N PRO A 720 -2.61 0.11 -35.58
CA PRO A 720 -1.16 0.18 -35.40
C PRO A 720 -0.79 0.14 -33.91
N ASN A 721 0.17 -0.70 -33.55
CA ASN A 721 0.66 -0.84 -32.18
C ASN A 721 1.05 0.53 -31.59
N PRO A 722 0.63 0.87 -30.36
CA PRO A 722 0.95 2.14 -29.75
C PRO A 722 2.47 2.33 -29.61
N SER A 723 2.99 3.46 -30.12
CA SER A 723 4.40 3.82 -29.99
C SER A 723 4.72 4.23 -28.55
N PHE A 724 5.05 3.24 -27.72
CA PHE A 724 5.42 3.47 -26.33
C PHE A 724 6.79 4.17 -26.19
N PRO A 725 6.96 5.09 -25.21
CA PRO A 725 8.24 5.70 -24.93
C PRO A 725 9.25 4.67 -24.40
N ARG A 726 10.53 4.90 -24.66
CA ARG A 726 11.60 4.02 -24.19
C ARG A 726 11.75 4.11 -22.66
N VAL A 727 11.52 2.98 -22.00
CA VAL A 727 11.72 2.81 -20.55
C VAL A 727 12.97 1.97 -20.28
N LEU A 728 13.81 2.48 -19.38
CA LEU A 728 14.96 1.76 -18.85
C LEU A 728 14.68 1.38 -17.41
N ILE A 729 15.08 0.17 -17.02
CA ILE A 729 15.04 -0.27 -15.62
C ILE A 729 16.44 -0.54 -15.10
N ASP A 730 16.65 -0.34 -13.80
CA ASP A 730 17.87 -0.67 -13.08
C ASP A 730 17.50 -1.37 -11.76
N GLY A 731 17.98 -2.58 -11.52
CA GLY A 731 17.64 -3.36 -10.33
C GLY A 731 17.93 -4.86 -10.44
N PRO A 732 17.49 -5.66 -9.45
CA PRO A 732 16.66 -5.29 -8.30
C PRO A 732 17.47 -4.79 -7.09
N TYR A 733 16.84 -3.98 -6.24
CA TYR A 733 17.42 -3.40 -5.02
C TYR A 733 16.82 -3.96 -3.73
N GLY A 734 17.67 -4.07 -2.71
CA GLY A 734 17.34 -4.59 -1.37
C GLY A 734 16.37 -3.71 -0.58
N ALA A 735 15.36 -4.28 0.08
CA ALA A 735 14.44 -3.60 1.00
C ALA A 735 14.11 -4.49 2.22
N PRO A 736 13.80 -3.90 3.40
CA PRO A 736 13.47 -4.68 4.61
C PRO A 736 12.35 -5.71 4.43
N ALA A 737 11.36 -5.42 3.58
CA ALA A 737 10.20 -6.28 3.31
C ALA A 737 10.58 -7.68 2.84
N GLN A 738 11.77 -7.86 2.24
CA GLN A 738 12.29 -9.16 1.78
C GLN A 738 12.51 -10.16 2.92
N ASP A 739 12.65 -9.66 4.15
CA ASP A 739 12.88 -10.48 5.32
C ASP A 739 11.62 -11.19 5.82
N TYR A 740 10.46 -10.98 5.18
CA TYR A 740 9.22 -11.69 5.52
C TYR A 740 9.39 -13.21 5.53
N LYS A 741 10.21 -13.76 4.61
CA LYS A 741 10.53 -15.21 4.55
C LYS A 741 11.23 -15.75 5.81
N LYS A 742 11.74 -14.89 6.69
CA LYS A 742 12.35 -15.29 7.98
C LYS A 742 11.31 -15.62 9.05
N TYR A 743 10.07 -15.18 8.85
CA TYR A 743 8.96 -15.27 9.79
C TYR A 743 7.93 -16.30 9.34
N GLU A 744 7.39 -17.05 10.30
CA GLU A 744 6.28 -17.97 10.04
C GLU A 744 4.94 -17.23 9.93
N VAL A 745 4.79 -16.17 10.73
CA VAL A 745 3.62 -15.30 10.74
C VAL A 745 4.04 -13.88 10.43
N VAL A 746 3.36 -13.24 9.47
CA VAL A 746 3.64 -11.86 9.07
C VAL A 746 2.40 -10.97 9.18
N LEU A 747 2.59 -9.75 9.66
CA LEU A 747 1.60 -8.68 9.64
C LEU A 747 2.08 -7.62 8.65
N LEU A 748 1.40 -7.53 7.50
CA LEU A 748 1.70 -6.62 6.40
C LEU A 748 0.74 -5.44 6.46
N VAL A 749 1.25 -4.22 6.66
CA VAL A 749 0.44 -3.00 6.80
C VAL A 749 0.82 -1.99 5.73
N GLY A 750 0.00 -1.89 4.69
CA GLY A 750 0.16 -0.96 3.57
C GLY A 750 -0.82 0.21 3.65
N LEU A 751 -0.33 1.45 3.63
CA LEU A 751 -1.19 2.64 3.51
C LEU A 751 -1.15 3.23 2.10
N GLY A 752 -2.32 3.36 1.46
CA GLY A 752 -2.45 3.86 0.09
C GLY A 752 -1.55 3.08 -0.87
N ILE A 753 -0.71 3.77 -1.64
CA ILE A 753 0.26 3.15 -2.57
C ILE A 753 1.34 2.31 -1.84
N GLY A 754 1.48 2.47 -0.51
CA GLY A 754 2.37 1.67 0.32
C GLY A 754 2.02 0.17 0.36
N ALA A 755 0.87 -0.25 -0.18
CA ALA A 755 0.54 -1.66 -0.37
C ALA A 755 1.42 -2.37 -1.41
N THR A 756 2.02 -1.64 -2.35
CA THR A 756 2.80 -2.19 -3.48
C THR A 756 3.81 -3.31 -3.16
N PRO A 757 4.72 -3.19 -2.17
CA PRO A 757 5.63 -4.30 -1.84
C PRO A 757 4.90 -5.52 -1.26
N PHE A 758 3.78 -5.30 -0.58
CA PHE A 758 3.01 -6.38 0.06
C PHE A 758 2.15 -7.15 -0.94
N ILE A 759 1.71 -6.51 -2.02
CA ILE A 759 1.06 -7.21 -3.15
C ILE A 759 2.00 -8.26 -3.75
N SER A 760 3.27 -7.90 -3.99
CA SER A 760 4.29 -8.85 -4.45
C SER A 760 4.55 -9.98 -3.44
N ILE A 761 4.50 -9.68 -2.15
CA ILE A 761 4.67 -10.68 -1.07
C ILE A 761 3.48 -11.63 -1.00
N VAL A 762 2.25 -11.11 -1.04
CA VAL A 762 1.01 -11.90 -1.00
C VAL A 762 0.94 -12.85 -2.19
N LYS A 763 1.22 -12.36 -3.41
CA LYS A 763 1.29 -13.24 -4.60
C LYS A 763 2.38 -14.31 -4.46
N ASP A 764 3.57 -13.97 -3.95
CA ASP A 764 4.64 -14.97 -3.75
C ASP A 764 4.25 -16.00 -2.69
N ILE A 765 3.57 -15.62 -1.61
CA ILE A 765 3.05 -16.58 -0.61
C ILE A 765 2.08 -17.56 -1.28
N VAL A 766 1.10 -17.07 -2.03
CA VAL A 766 0.13 -17.93 -2.75
C VAL A 766 0.83 -18.86 -3.73
N ASN A 767 1.77 -18.35 -4.53
CA ASN A 767 2.48 -19.15 -5.52
C ASN A 767 3.34 -20.24 -4.86
N ASN A 768 4.03 -19.94 -3.75
CA ASN A 768 4.80 -20.97 -3.03
C ASN A 768 3.88 -22.04 -2.41
N MET A 769 2.70 -21.65 -1.90
CA MET A 769 1.73 -22.62 -1.36
C MET A 769 1.16 -23.54 -2.43
N LYS A 770 0.83 -23.01 -3.62
CA LYS A 770 0.42 -23.85 -4.77
C LYS A 770 1.49 -24.87 -5.14
N MET A 771 2.73 -24.41 -5.24
CA MET A 771 3.85 -25.28 -5.59
C MET A 771 4.10 -26.37 -4.53
N GLU A 772 3.96 -26.05 -3.24
CA GLU A 772 4.05 -27.06 -2.16
C GLU A 772 2.91 -28.09 -2.27
N GLU A 773 1.67 -27.66 -2.55
CA GLU A 773 0.53 -28.57 -2.74
C GLU A 773 0.67 -29.49 -3.96
N GLU A 774 1.18 -28.95 -5.08
CA GLU A 774 1.45 -29.73 -6.30
C GLU A 774 2.54 -30.77 -6.05
N MET A 775 3.61 -30.41 -5.34
CA MET A 775 4.67 -31.36 -4.98
C MET A 775 4.17 -32.45 -4.03
N GLU A 776 3.38 -32.10 -3.01
CA GLU A 776 2.77 -33.07 -2.10
C GLU A 776 1.86 -34.06 -2.84
N GLN A 777 1.08 -33.59 -3.81
CA GLN A 777 0.23 -34.45 -4.65
C GLN A 777 1.06 -35.37 -5.56
N GLU A 778 2.10 -34.86 -6.22
CA GLU A 778 3.00 -35.67 -7.06
C GLU A 778 3.76 -36.74 -6.25
N GLU A 779 4.14 -36.44 -5.01
CA GLU A 779 4.78 -37.40 -4.10
C GLU A 779 3.81 -38.49 -3.65
N LEU A 780 2.55 -38.13 -3.35
CA LEU A 780 1.48 -39.08 -3.01
C LEU A 780 1.12 -39.99 -4.19
N GLU A 781 1.10 -39.47 -5.42
CA GLU A 781 0.84 -40.26 -6.64
C GLU A 781 2.00 -41.21 -6.98
N ARG A 782 3.23 -40.92 -6.55
CA ARG A 782 4.42 -41.74 -6.82
C ARG A 782 4.61 -42.91 -5.85
N GLY A 783 3.77 -43.05 -4.82
CA GLY A 783 3.69 -44.24 -3.98
C GLY A 783 5.02 -44.70 -3.36
N ASN A 784 5.95 -43.78 -3.07
CA ASN A 784 7.29 -44.15 -2.62
C ASN A 784 7.41 -43.95 -1.10
N ASP A 785 7.34 -45.05 -0.35
CA ASP A 785 7.46 -45.12 1.12
C ASP A 785 8.88 -44.83 1.65
N ASN A 786 9.83 -44.47 0.80
CA ASN A 786 11.20 -44.15 1.20
C ASN A 786 11.39 -42.65 1.43
N SER A 787 10.96 -42.21 2.61
CA SER A 787 11.20 -40.87 3.16
C SER A 787 12.67 -40.68 3.58
N ILE A 788 13.56 -40.46 2.61
CA ILE A 788 14.91 -39.92 2.87
C ILE A 788 15.00 -38.49 2.31
N GLY A 789 14.51 -37.55 3.12
CA GLY A 789 15.12 -36.25 3.41
C GLY A 789 15.78 -35.45 2.28
N SER A 790 15.07 -35.11 1.20
CA SER A 790 15.46 -33.92 0.41
C SER A 790 14.95 -32.67 1.13
N SER A 791 15.77 -32.14 2.04
CA SER A 791 15.61 -30.82 2.67
C SER A 791 15.69 -29.68 1.65
N LYS A 792 14.72 -29.57 0.74
CA LYS A 792 14.39 -28.26 0.15
C LYS A 792 13.78 -27.46 1.30
N LYS A 793 14.42 -26.36 1.69
CA LYS A 793 13.96 -25.50 2.78
C LYS A 793 12.50 -25.10 2.52
N ALA A 794 11.57 -25.73 3.24
CA ALA A 794 10.15 -25.42 3.20
C ALA A 794 9.94 -23.91 3.37
N PHE A 795 9.01 -23.35 2.60
CA PHE A 795 8.67 -21.94 2.70
C PHE A 795 8.12 -21.66 4.10
N LYS A 796 8.88 -20.87 4.89
CA LYS A 796 8.59 -20.75 6.33
C LYS A 796 7.28 -20.01 6.63
N THR A 797 6.86 -19.09 5.77
CA THR A 797 5.71 -18.22 6.04
C THR A 797 4.40 -18.97 5.81
N ARG A 798 3.71 -19.31 6.90
CA ARG A 798 2.45 -20.08 6.90
C ARG A 798 1.21 -19.23 7.09
N ARG A 799 1.35 -18.03 7.67
CA ARG A 799 0.22 -17.12 7.91
C ARG A 799 0.60 -15.68 7.59
N ALA A 800 -0.24 -14.99 6.82
CA ALA A 800 -0.11 -13.57 6.53
C ALA A 800 -1.40 -12.83 6.90
N TYR A 801 -1.25 -11.72 7.62
CA TYR A 801 -2.32 -10.75 7.86
C TYR A 801 -2.03 -9.52 7.03
N PHE A 802 -2.81 -9.26 5.98
CA PHE A 802 -2.62 -8.12 5.11
C PHE A 802 -3.67 -7.05 5.37
N TYR A 803 -3.23 -5.92 5.92
CA TYR A 803 -4.04 -4.73 6.14
C TYR A 803 -3.71 -3.68 5.10
N TRP A 804 -4.63 -3.45 4.18
CA TRP A 804 -4.55 -2.36 3.22
C TRP A 804 -5.50 -1.23 3.62
N VAL A 805 -4.94 -0.08 3.95
CA VAL A 805 -5.70 1.08 4.43
C VAL A 805 -5.57 2.21 3.43
N THR A 806 -6.69 2.68 2.89
CA THR A 806 -6.74 3.79 1.94
C THR A 806 -7.82 4.79 2.33
N ARG A 807 -7.66 6.05 1.91
CA ARG A 807 -8.69 7.09 2.06
C ARG A 807 -9.60 7.17 0.83
N GLU A 808 -9.12 6.80 -0.35
CA GLU A 808 -9.82 7.01 -1.61
C GLU A 808 -10.42 5.68 -2.10
N GLN A 809 -11.73 5.65 -2.40
CA GLN A 809 -12.43 4.46 -2.91
C GLN A 809 -11.79 3.92 -4.19
N GLY A 810 -11.44 4.81 -5.13
CA GLY A 810 -10.79 4.44 -6.39
C GLY A 810 -9.45 3.72 -6.22
N SER A 811 -8.82 3.80 -5.03
CA SER A 811 -7.57 3.10 -4.77
C SER A 811 -7.71 1.57 -4.83
N PHE A 812 -8.88 1.04 -4.50
CA PHE A 812 -9.10 -0.41 -4.47
C PHE A 812 -9.01 -1.05 -5.86
N GLU A 813 -9.22 -0.27 -6.93
CA GLU A 813 -9.11 -0.76 -8.30
C GLU A 813 -7.69 -1.17 -8.69
N TRP A 814 -6.67 -0.55 -8.06
CA TRP A 814 -5.27 -0.79 -8.41
C TRP A 814 -4.90 -2.26 -8.29
N PHE A 815 -5.38 -2.91 -7.23
CA PHE A 815 -5.05 -4.30 -6.90
C PHE A 815 -6.26 -5.22 -6.87
N LYS A 816 -7.44 -4.77 -7.33
CA LYS A 816 -8.67 -5.57 -7.36
C LYS A 816 -8.44 -6.99 -7.90
N GLY A 817 -7.81 -7.11 -9.07
CA GLY A 817 -7.54 -8.42 -9.67
C GLY A 817 -6.66 -9.33 -8.80
N VAL A 818 -5.67 -8.77 -8.11
CA VAL A 818 -4.82 -9.56 -7.19
C VAL A 818 -5.58 -9.93 -5.92
N MET A 819 -6.40 -9.02 -5.38
CA MET A 819 -7.20 -9.30 -4.18
C MET A 819 -8.22 -10.40 -4.44
N ASP A 820 -8.88 -10.36 -5.59
CA ASP A 820 -9.86 -11.37 -6.01
C ASP A 820 -9.16 -12.72 -6.27
N GLU A 821 -8.02 -12.72 -6.99
CA GLU A 821 -7.23 -13.93 -7.23
C GLU A 821 -6.81 -14.61 -5.92
N VAL A 822 -6.31 -13.82 -4.96
CA VAL A 822 -5.85 -14.35 -3.66
C VAL A 822 -7.04 -14.89 -2.86
N ALA A 823 -8.16 -14.16 -2.83
CA ALA A 823 -9.36 -14.60 -2.12
C ALA A 823 -9.96 -15.91 -2.69
N GLU A 824 -9.88 -16.11 -4.00
CA GLU A 824 -10.34 -17.34 -4.66
C GLU A 824 -9.36 -18.51 -4.48
N THR A 825 -8.07 -18.22 -4.47
CA THR A 825 -7.05 -19.27 -4.46
C THR A 825 -6.69 -19.77 -3.05
N ASP A 826 -6.76 -18.91 -2.03
CA ASP A 826 -6.33 -19.27 -0.68
C ASP A 826 -7.33 -20.18 0.07
N ARG A 827 -7.36 -21.45 -0.31
CA ARG A 827 -8.26 -22.46 0.27
C ARG A 827 -7.93 -22.83 1.71
N LYS A 828 -6.65 -22.74 2.09
CA LYS A 828 -6.16 -23.04 3.44
C LYS A 828 -6.34 -21.85 4.40
N GLY A 829 -6.80 -20.71 3.90
CA GLY A 829 -6.95 -19.48 4.68
C GLY A 829 -5.64 -18.98 5.24
N ALA A 830 -4.53 -19.16 4.51
CA ALA A 830 -3.21 -18.75 4.94
C ALA A 830 -3.02 -17.22 4.91
N ILE A 831 -3.81 -16.50 4.14
CA ILE A 831 -3.76 -15.05 3.94
C ILE A 831 -5.09 -14.44 4.36
N GLU A 832 -5.07 -13.66 5.44
CA GLU A 832 -6.21 -12.89 5.91
C GLU A 832 -6.12 -11.47 5.32
N LEU A 833 -7.02 -11.16 4.38
CA LEU A 833 -7.08 -9.87 3.69
C LEU A 833 -8.03 -8.91 4.44
N HIS A 834 -7.56 -7.70 4.73
CA HIS A 834 -8.36 -6.65 5.36
C HIS A 834 -8.21 -5.33 4.60
N ASN A 835 -9.28 -4.94 3.91
CA ASN A 835 -9.39 -3.63 3.27
C ASN A 835 -10.01 -2.64 4.25
N TYR A 836 -9.43 -1.44 4.36
CA TYR A 836 -9.98 -0.35 5.18
C TYR A 836 -10.12 0.93 4.36
N CYS A 837 -11.33 1.48 4.32
CA CYS A 837 -11.61 2.77 3.69
C CYS A 837 -11.81 3.85 4.76
N THR A 838 -10.81 4.72 4.94
CA THR A 838 -10.82 5.71 6.03
C THR A 838 -11.61 6.98 5.71
N SER A 839 -12.13 7.15 4.50
CA SER A 839 -13.08 8.24 4.20
C SER A 839 -14.49 7.93 4.70
N VAL A 840 -14.82 6.65 4.88
CA VAL A 840 -16.12 6.20 5.36
C VAL A 840 -16.13 6.31 6.89
N TYR A 841 -17.21 6.85 7.44
CA TYR A 841 -17.40 6.93 8.89
C TYR A 841 -17.53 5.53 9.51
N GLU A 842 -17.36 5.45 10.83
CA GLU A 842 -17.33 4.17 11.54
C GLU A 842 -18.64 3.39 11.36
N GLU A 843 -18.56 2.06 11.38
CA GLU A 843 -19.74 1.20 11.39
C GLU A 843 -20.60 1.55 12.62
N GLY A 844 -21.84 1.94 12.37
CA GLY A 844 -22.76 2.46 13.39
C GLY A 844 -22.95 3.97 13.37
N ASP A 845 -22.24 4.73 12.53
CA ASP A 845 -22.59 6.12 12.21
C ASP A 845 -23.80 6.18 11.26
N ALA A 846 -24.72 7.11 11.48
CA ALA A 846 -25.91 7.29 10.65
C ALA A 846 -25.55 7.57 9.18
N ARG A 847 -24.45 8.29 8.93
CA ARG A 847 -23.96 8.60 7.57
C ARG A 847 -23.48 7.38 6.81
N SER A 848 -23.09 6.31 7.50
CA SER A 848 -22.57 5.08 6.88
C SER A 848 -23.50 3.90 7.02
N ALA A 849 -24.67 4.07 7.65
CA ALA A 849 -25.61 2.99 7.94
C ALA A 849 -26.12 2.30 6.67
N LEU A 850 -26.62 3.07 5.70
CA LEU A 850 -27.09 2.53 4.42
C LEU A 850 -25.95 1.97 3.58
N ILE A 851 -24.75 2.54 3.67
CA ILE A 851 -23.57 2.00 2.98
C ILE A 851 -23.18 0.63 3.57
N ALA A 852 -23.20 0.48 4.89
CA ALA A 852 -22.95 -0.80 5.57
C ALA A 852 -24.02 -1.85 5.25
N MET A 853 -25.28 -1.40 5.17
CA MET A 853 -26.43 -2.20 4.80
C MET A 853 -26.27 -2.72 3.36
N LEU A 854 -26.07 -1.81 2.43
CA LEU A 854 -25.85 -2.10 1.01
C LEU A 854 -24.65 -3.02 0.80
N GLN A 855 -23.54 -2.77 1.50
CA GLN A 855 -22.36 -3.62 1.45
C GLN A 855 -22.69 -5.05 1.88
N SER A 856 -23.50 -5.23 2.91
CA SER A 856 -23.86 -6.55 3.44
C SER A 856 -24.80 -7.29 2.47
N LEU A 857 -25.80 -6.60 1.92
CA LEU A 857 -26.72 -7.15 0.91
C LEU A 857 -25.99 -7.56 -0.37
N ASN A 858 -25.21 -6.64 -0.96
CA ASN A 858 -24.49 -6.91 -2.20
C ASN A 858 -23.44 -8.00 -2.03
N HIS A 859 -22.76 -8.07 -0.88
CA HIS A 859 -21.82 -9.14 -0.60
C HIS A 859 -22.52 -10.49 -0.39
N ALA A 860 -23.70 -10.52 0.21
CA ALA A 860 -24.48 -11.76 0.36
C ALA A 860 -24.99 -12.28 -0.99
N LYS A 861 -25.47 -11.38 -1.86
CA LYS A 861 -26.03 -11.73 -3.18
C LYS A 861 -24.95 -12.05 -4.21
N ASN A 862 -23.96 -11.18 -4.35
CA ASN A 862 -22.98 -11.21 -5.43
C ASN A 862 -21.59 -11.67 -4.99
N GLY A 863 -21.33 -11.80 -3.68
CA GLY A 863 -20.00 -12.13 -3.16
C GLY A 863 -18.96 -11.02 -3.37
N VAL A 864 -19.42 -9.77 -3.59
CA VAL A 864 -18.57 -8.62 -3.90
C VAL A 864 -18.92 -7.45 -2.98
N ASP A 865 -17.88 -6.80 -2.48
CA ASP A 865 -17.95 -5.61 -1.64
C ASP A 865 -18.32 -4.36 -2.46
N VAL A 866 -19.33 -3.60 -2.04
CA VAL A 866 -19.79 -2.42 -2.79
C VAL A 866 -18.78 -1.27 -2.81
N VAL A 867 -17.95 -1.14 -1.75
CA VAL A 867 -16.99 -0.04 -1.63
C VAL A 867 -15.74 -0.31 -2.48
N SER A 868 -15.12 -1.47 -2.32
CA SER A 868 -13.88 -1.84 -3.03
C SER A 868 -14.14 -2.49 -4.39
N GLY A 869 -15.33 -3.03 -4.62
CA GLY A 869 -15.64 -3.85 -5.79
C GLY A 869 -14.89 -5.18 -5.83
N THR A 870 -14.28 -5.61 -4.72
CA THR A 870 -13.51 -6.87 -4.60
C THR A 870 -14.31 -7.94 -3.86
N ARG A 871 -13.87 -9.20 -3.89
CA ARG A 871 -14.42 -10.28 -3.05
C ARG A 871 -14.09 -10.14 -1.56
N VAL A 872 -13.22 -9.20 -1.21
CA VAL A 872 -12.80 -8.93 0.16
C VAL A 872 -13.66 -7.81 0.73
N LYS A 873 -14.47 -8.12 1.75
CA LYS A 873 -15.29 -7.11 2.45
C LYS A 873 -14.40 -6.01 3.04
N SER A 874 -14.76 -4.75 2.76
CA SER A 874 -14.06 -3.60 3.31
C SER A 874 -14.56 -3.24 4.70
N HIS A 875 -13.66 -2.78 5.57
CA HIS A 875 -13.96 -2.18 6.85
C HIS A 875 -13.95 -0.65 6.75
N PHE A 876 -14.77 0.01 7.56
CA PHE A 876 -14.83 1.46 7.59
C PHE A 876 -13.94 2.06 8.67
N ALA A 877 -13.65 3.36 8.55
CA ALA A 877 -12.76 4.10 9.42
C ALA A 877 -11.35 3.50 9.54
N LYS A 878 -10.61 3.89 10.58
CA LYS A 878 -9.23 3.45 10.81
C LYS A 878 -9.20 2.14 11.59
N PRO A 879 -8.28 1.21 11.28
CA PRO A 879 -8.09 0.01 12.09
C PRO A 879 -7.75 0.35 13.53
N ASN A 880 -8.35 -0.37 14.48
CA ASN A 880 -7.89 -0.35 15.86
C ASN A 880 -6.66 -1.24 16.01
N TRP A 881 -5.47 -0.67 15.78
CA TRP A 881 -4.21 -1.41 15.80
C TRP A 881 -3.99 -2.18 17.10
N ARG A 882 -4.40 -1.63 18.25
CA ARG A 882 -4.27 -2.33 19.53
C ARG A 882 -5.05 -3.64 19.56
N ASN A 883 -6.27 -3.65 19.01
CA ASN A 883 -7.08 -4.86 18.90
C ASN A 883 -6.48 -5.85 17.89
N VAL A 884 -5.89 -5.36 16.80
CA VAL A 884 -5.18 -6.20 15.82
C VAL A 884 -4.01 -6.92 16.47
N TYR A 885 -3.11 -6.19 17.15
CA TYR A 885 -1.97 -6.80 17.87
C TYR A 885 -2.43 -7.78 18.95
N LYS A 886 -3.48 -7.42 19.69
CA LYS A 886 -4.08 -8.30 20.70
C LYS A 886 -4.56 -9.61 20.10
N ARG A 887 -5.34 -9.55 19.02
CA ARG A 887 -5.86 -10.73 18.32
C ARG A 887 -4.73 -11.62 17.82
N ILE A 888 -3.73 -11.02 17.18
CA ILE A 888 -2.59 -11.76 16.64
C ILE A 888 -1.76 -12.41 17.75
N ALA A 889 -1.47 -11.70 18.85
CA ALA A 889 -0.73 -12.25 19.99
C ALA A 889 -1.45 -13.43 20.64
N LEU A 890 -2.79 -13.38 20.67
CA LEU A 890 -3.59 -14.45 21.25
C LEU A 890 -3.69 -15.69 20.35
N ASN A 891 -3.73 -15.48 19.03
CA ASN A 891 -3.77 -16.57 18.04
C ASN A 891 -2.42 -17.27 17.87
N HIS A 892 -1.31 -16.56 18.10
CA HIS A 892 0.05 -17.03 17.84
C HIS A 892 0.93 -16.89 19.10
N ARG A 893 0.63 -17.69 20.13
CA ARG A 893 1.40 -17.72 21.38
C ARG A 893 2.80 -18.29 21.12
N ASP A 894 3.79 -17.75 21.81
CA ASP A 894 5.20 -18.16 21.73
C ASP A 894 5.85 -18.03 20.33
N SER A 895 5.17 -17.38 19.40
CA SER A 895 5.64 -17.14 18.04
C SER A 895 6.35 -15.79 17.89
N ARG A 896 7.23 -15.72 16.88
CA ARG A 896 7.88 -14.47 16.46
C ARG A 896 7.26 -13.98 15.16
N ILE A 897 6.68 -12.78 15.21
CA ILE A 897 5.86 -12.20 14.16
C ILE A 897 6.59 -11.03 13.51
N GLY A 898 6.73 -11.07 12.19
CA GLY A 898 7.30 -9.97 11.41
C GLY A 898 6.22 -8.96 11.08
N VAL A 899 6.32 -7.75 11.63
CA VAL A 899 5.43 -6.63 11.31
C VAL A 899 6.11 -5.76 10.27
N PHE A 900 5.57 -5.71 9.06
CA PHE A 900 6.09 -4.91 7.96
C PHE A 900 5.14 -3.75 7.66
N TYR A 901 5.67 -2.54 7.70
CA TYR A 901 4.90 -1.32 7.50
C TYR A 901 5.44 -0.49 6.34
N CYS A 902 4.54 -0.09 5.43
CA CYS A 902 4.85 0.82 4.33
C CYS A 902 3.72 1.85 4.16
N GLY A 903 4.04 3.14 4.29
CA GLY A 903 3.05 4.21 4.21
C GLY A 903 3.45 5.50 4.93
N ALA A 904 2.46 6.36 5.17
CA ALA A 904 2.63 7.67 5.82
C ALA A 904 3.36 7.57 7.19
N PRO A 905 4.10 8.59 7.65
CA PRO A 905 4.88 8.49 8.88
C PRO A 905 4.05 8.46 10.18
N ALA A 906 2.76 8.85 10.13
CA ALA A 906 1.92 9.05 11.32
C ALA A 906 1.77 7.77 12.19
N PRO A 907 1.32 6.61 11.67
CA PRO A 907 1.13 5.43 12.51
C PRO A 907 2.42 4.66 12.79
N THR A 908 3.56 5.04 12.21
CA THR A 908 4.85 4.36 12.48
C THR A 908 5.17 4.33 13.98
N LYS A 909 4.94 5.44 14.70
CA LYS A 909 5.23 5.52 16.14
C LYS A 909 4.28 4.63 16.95
N GLU A 910 3.00 4.66 16.61
CA GLU A 910 1.96 3.86 17.26
C GLU A 910 2.21 2.37 17.06
N LEU A 911 2.38 1.91 15.82
CA LEU A 911 2.62 0.50 15.49
C LEU A 911 3.89 -0.02 16.15
N ARG A 912 4.98 0.78 16.14
CA ARG A 912 6.23 0.41 16.82
C ARG A 912 6.03 0.30 18.33
N HIS A 913 5.30 1.23 18.93
CA HIS A 913 5.01 1.19 20.36
C HIS A 913 4.14 -0.02 20.72
N LEU A 914 3.12 -0.35 19.92
CA LEU A 914 2.30 -1.54 20.11
C LEU A 914 3.11 -2.83 19.97
N ALA A 915 3.98 -2.93 18.96
CA ALA A 915 4.88 -4.07 18.80
C ALA A 915 5.75 -4.29 20.05
N GLN A 916 6.33 -3.22 20.59
CA GLN A 916 7.11 -3.28 21.83
C GLN A 916 6.24 -3.63 23.05
N ASP A 917 5.05 -3.03 23.16
CA ASP A 917 4.17 -3.23 24.31
C ASP A 917 3.69 -4.69 24.40
N PHE A 918 3.22 -5.24 23.29
CA PHE A 918 2.78 -6.64 23.23
C PHE A 918 3.96 -7.62 23.35
N SER A 919 5.12 -7.33 22.77
CA SER A 919 6.32 -8.17 22.94
C SER A 919 6.81 -8.28 24.38
N ARG A 920 6.52 -7.27 25.21
CA ARG A 920 6.90 -7.22 26.63
C ARG A 920 5.86 -7.84 27.54
N LYS A 921 4.58 -7.75 27.17
CA LYS A 921 3.45 -8.20 28.01
C LYS A 921 2.91 -9.58 27.65
N THR A 922 3.24 -10.10 26.48
CA THR A 922 2.77 -11.40 25.98
C THR A 922 3.96 -12.29 25.63
N SER A 923 3.71 -13.60 25.44
CA SER A 923 4.77 -14.52 25.01
C SER A 923 5.15 -14.35 23.54
N THR A 924 4.25 -13.79 22.73
CA THR A 924 4.48 -13.47 21.32
C THR A 924 5.45 -12.29 21.16
N LYS A 925 6.44 -12.42 20.26
CA LYS A 925 7.39 -11.35 19.94
C LYS A 925 7.07 -10.72 18.59
N PHE A 926 6.98 -9.40 18.55
CA PHE A 926 6.70 -8.61 17.34
C PHE A 926 7.94 -7.83 16.92
N ASP A 927 8.47 -8.15 15.74
CA ASP A 927 9.58 -7.42 15.13
C ASP A 927 9.05 -6.39 14.13
N PHE A 928 9.23 -5.11 14.43
CA PHE A 928 8.72 -4.04 13.58
C PHE A 928 9.75 -3.58 12.54
N HIS A 929 9.38 -3.74 11.27
CA HIS A 929 10.12 -3.33 10.08
C HIS A 929 9.41 -2.19 9.37
N LYS A 930 10.14 -1.13 9.03
CA LYS A 930 9.60 0.02 8.29
C LYS A 930 10.27 0.14 6.94
N GLU A 931 9.45 0.16 5.90
CA GLU A 931 9.84 0.61 4.56
C GLU A 931 9.98 2.12 4.49
N ASN A 932 11.02 2.58 3.79
CA ASN A 932 11.23 4.00 3.50
C ASN A 932 11.31 4.17 1.98
N PHE A 933 10.17 4.44 1.36
CA PHE A 933 10.06 4.85 -0.03
C PHE A 933 9.63 6.32 -0.09
#